data_AF-A0A2I0TKG7-F1
#
_entry.id   AF-A0A2I0TKG7-F1
#
_cell.length_a   1.000
_cell.length_b   1.000
_cell.length_c   1.000
_cell.angle_alpha   90.00
_cell.angle_beta   90.00
_cell.angle_gamma   90.00
#
_symmetry.space_group_name_H-M   'P 1'
#
loop_
_entity.id
_entity.type
_entity.pdbx_description
1 polymer ?
#
loop_
_entity_poly.entity_id
_entity_poly.type
_entity_poly.pdbx_seq_one_letter_code
_entity_poly.pdbx_strand_id
1 'polypeptide(L)'
;MGAEHFKRALGSCNLKPAEGWAGGSSKKQMWPQQTHTVPDPQPLGACDGREEPENSATADGANAGEVEEEDPFYKSPVNKLAAAVSNFGYDLYRQQSSRTATANVLLSPFSLATALSGLSLGAGERTEDVISRALFYDLLNKAEVHDTYKDLLSSVTGPEKSMKSASRIILEKRLRVKPGFHSQLEKSYKMRLRALSGNTQLDLQEINNWVRQQTKGRIMRFMKDMPTDVSILLAGAAYFKGVWKTKFDTKKTALMDFHLDEARTVKVSMMSDPKAILRYGFDSELNCKIAQLPLTEGISAMFFLPTKVTQNMTLIEESLTSEFVHDVDKELKTVHAVLSLPKLKLNYEEALGSTLKETRLQSLFTSPDFTKMSAKPIKLSHVQHKAVLELSEDGERSTPNPGVNAARLTFPIEYHVDRPFLLVLRDDTTGTLLFIGKILDPRSDLVSSAWEEMPHSRHYSLRVLPSRRSCKLDLTSASGRSLFVEMLFGVQQGNSDVFLSSQAPEAIFTPGTMWAESSAVAEAKFFSHVARQALPDSVHLKCLQLCTSSLVGTVLSSYTFKTVVMHLLNTYPVTSWSRAVFTIQLQDVMCYLRSCLEAKRLNHFIFGNECLPEDIILPRATQRAEPLNLFQCLVQDPEAYAKALGEFQELQDRLTGLLLFGD
;
A
#
# COMPACT_ATOMS: atom_id res chain seq x y z
N MET A 1 -15.45 54.34 22.46
CA MET A 1 -14.10 54.52 23.05
C MET A 1 -12.96 53.88 22.25
N GLY A 2 -13.17 52.97 21.30
CA GLY A 2 -12.06 52.33 20.56
C GLY A 2 -11.31 53.19 19.51
N ALA A 3 -11.91 54.28 19.00
CA ALA A 3 -11.37 55.02 17.86
C ALA A 3 -10.19 55.97 18.17
N GLU A 4 -10.02 56.40 19.43
CA GLU A 4 -8.95 57.35 19.79
C GLU A 4 -7.61 56.67 20.13
N HIS A 5 -7.62 55.42 20.60
CA HIS A 5 -6.38 54.69 20.89
C HIS A 5 -5.57 54.37 19.60
N PHE A 6 -6.24 54.17 18.47
CA PHE A 6 -5.59 53.83 17.21
C PHE A 6 -4.75 54.99 16.61
N LYS A 7 -5.15 56.25 16.86
CA LYS A 7 -4.42 57.43 16.35
C LYS A 7 -3.09 57.71 17.08
N ARG A 8 -2.84 57.12 18.24
CA ARG A 8 -1.58 57.31 18.99
C ARG A 8 -0.42 56.42 18.54
N ALA A 9 -0.67 55.40 17.72
CA ALA A 9 0.36 54.45 17.28
C ALA A 9 1.12 54.86 16.00
N LEU A 10 0.73 55.96 15.33
CA LEU A 10 1.29 56.42 14.05
C LEU A 10 1.97 57.79 14.15
N GLY A 11 2.72 58.02 15.24
CA GLY A 11 3.41 59.27 15.51
C GLY A 11 4.87 59.30 15.03
N SER A 12 5.15 60.16 14.05
CA SER A 12 6.47 60.73 13.69
C SER A 12 7.63 59.79 13.30
N CYS A 13 7.94 59.77 12.00
CA CYS A 13 9.33 59.71 11.50
C CYS A 13 9.44 60.50 10.18
N ASN A 14 10.30 61.52 10.15
CA ASN A 14 10.57 62.32 8.95
C ASN A 14 11.49 61.55 7.99
N LEU A 15 11.09 61.43 6.73
CA LEU A 15 11.94 60.92 5.65
C LEU A 15 12.84 62.02 5.07
N LYS A 16 14.10 61.68 4.80
CA LYS A 16 14.95 62.33 3.79
C LYS A 16 15.55 61.24 2.88
N PRO A 17 15.59 61.43 1.55
CA PRO A 17 16.13 60.45 0.62
C PRO A 17 17.60 60.72 0.22
N ALA A 18 18.31 59.65 -0.12
CA ALA A 18 19.50 59.61 -0.98
C ALA A 18 19.57 58.15 -1.51
N GLU A 19 19.25 57.89 -2.77
CA GLU A 19 20.10 57.98 -3.97
C GLU A 19 21.07 56.79 -4.17
N GLY A 20 20.77 56.00 -5.21
CA GLY A 20 21.76 55.48 -6.16
C GLY A 20 22.66 54.31 -5.77
N TRP A 21 22.56 53.21 -6.52
CA TRP A 21 23.56 52.89 -7.57
C TRP A 21 23.09 51.74 -8.47
N ALA A 22 23.71 51.62 -9.65
CA ALA A 22 23.28 50.76 -10.74
C ALA A 22 24.39 49.84 -11.26
N GLY A 23 23.97 48.78 -11.97
CA GLY A 23 24.80 48.09 -12.96
C GLY A 23 25.61 46.90 -12.45
N GLY A 24 25.56 45.78 -13.20
CA GLY A 24 26.30 44.56 -12.85
C GLY A 24 25.96 43.34 -13.72
N SER A 25 25.97 43.49 -15.05
CA SER A 25 25.73 42.38 -15.97
C SER A 25 27.02 41.59 -16.25
N SER A 26 26.97 40.24 -16.22
CA SER A 26 27.90 39.41 -17.00
C SER A 26 27.44 37.96 -17.23
N LYS A 27 27.17 37.69 -18.51
CA LYS A 27 27.62 36.55 -19.33
C LYS A 27 27.52 35.12 -18.77
N LYS A 28 26.59 34.37 -19.38
CA LYS A 28 26.69 32.91 -19.56
C LYS A 28 28.02 32.52 -20.22
N GLN A 29 28.56 31.38 -19.82
CA GLN A 29 29.53 30.62 -20.60
C GLN A 29 29.05 29.16 -20.70
N MET A 30 29.29 28.54 -21.86
CA MET A 30 28.71 27.27 -22.29
C MET A 30 29.86 26.41 -22.84
N TRP A 31 29.97 25.16 -22.40
CA TRP A 31 30.96 24.19 -22.89
C TRP A 31 30.24 23.04 -23.62
N PRO A 32 30.81 22.44 -24.68
CA PRO A 32 30.01 21.72 -25.68
C PRO A 32 29.70 20.26 -25.34
N GLN A 33 28.67 19.74 -26.02
CA GLN A 33 28.36 18.32 -26.10
C GLN A 33 29.42 17.59 -26.95
N GLN A 34 29.82 16.39 -26.54
CA GLN A 34 30.49 15.43 -27.42
C GLN A 34 29.52 14.30 -27.79
N THR A 35 29.32 14.14 -29.09
CA THR A 35 28.56 13.04 -29.71
C THR A 35 29.51 11.89 -30.04
N HIS A 36 29.23 10.68 -29.60
CA HIS A 36 29.85 9.47 -30.13
C HIS A 36 28.85 8.67 -30.97
N THR A 37 29.20 8.46 -32.23
CA THR A 37 28.42 7.74 -33.23
C THR A 37 28.72 6.24 -33.23
N VAL A 38 27.66 5.45 -33.42
CA VAL A 38 27.70 4.00 -33.65
C VAL A 38 28.06 3.70 -35.12
N PRO A 39 28.82 2.63 -35.41
CA PRO A 39 28.88 2.02 -36.74
C PRO A 39 28.14 0.66 -36.79
N ASP A 40 27.30 0.48 -37.82
CA ASP A 40 26.63 -0.80 -38.15
C ASP A 40 27.48 -1.67 -39.10
N PRO A 41 27.20 -3.00 -39.22
CA PRO A 41 28.07 -3.98 -39.88
C PRO A 41 27.65 -4.38 -41.31
N GLN A 42 28.59 -4.91 -42.13
CA GLN A 42 28.35 -5.57 -43.44
C GLN A 42 29.54 -6.49 -43.86
N PRO A 43 29.40 -7.44 -44.82
CA PRO A 43 29.53 -8.88 -44.46
C PRO A 43 30.34 -9.81 -45.42
N LEU A 44 30.21 -11.13 -45.19
CA LEU A 44 30.46 -12.32 -46.08
C LEU A 44 31.87 -12.96 -46.15
N GLY A 45 31.92 -14.30 -46.09
CA GLY A 45 33.08 -15.16 -46.40
C GLY A 45 32.91 -16.63 -45.98
N ALA A 46 33.47 -17.58 -46.75
CA ALA A 46 33.35 -19.05 -46.57
C ALA A 46 34.70 -19.75 -46.89
N CYS A 47 34.91 -21.08 -46.80
CA CYS A 47 34.00 -22.23 -46.67
C CYS A 47 34.71 -23.46 -46.01
N ASP A 48 34.21 -24.66 -46.32
CA ASP A 48 34.85 -26.00 -46.27
C ASP A 48 34.87 -26.82 -44.96
N GLY A 49 34.76 -28.14 -45.15
CA GLY A 49 34.74 -29.19 -44.11
C GLY A 49 35.31 -30.53 -44.61
N ARG A 50 35.08 -31.62 -43.86
CA ARG A 50 35.30 -33.07 -44.13
C ARG A 50 34.81 -33.84 -42.89
N GLU A 51 33.83 -34.74 -42.97
CA GLU A 51 33.90 -36.17 -43.40
C GLU A 51 34.60 -37.12 -42.39
N GLU A 52 33.78 -37.71 -41.51
CA GLU A 52 33.56 -39.15 -41.20
C GLU A 52 34.61 -40.24 -41.53
N PRO A 53 34.63 -41.38 -40.78
CA PRO A 53 33.72 -42.50 -41.09
C PRO A 53 33.17 -43.35 -39.92
N GLU A 54 32.11 -44.11 -40.22
CA GLU A 54 31.45 -45.13 -39.40
C GLU A 54 32.28 -46.42 -39.17
N ASN A 55 31.94 -47.20 -38.14
CA ASN A 55 31.93 -48.66 -38.25
C ASN A 55 30.92 -49.31 -37.28
N SER A 56 30.29 -50.41 -37.70
CA SER A 56 29.08 -51.01 -37.11
C SER A 56 29.34 -52.18 -36.15
N ALA A 57 28.48 -52.36 -35.13
CA ALA A 57 28.01 -53.69 -34.68
C ALA A 57 26.76 -53.58 -33.78
N THR A 58 25.78 -54.45 -34.03
CA THR A 58 24.48 -54.52 -33.33
C THR A 58 24.53 -55.35 -32.04
N ALA A 59 23.74 -54.94 -31.03
CA ALA A 59 23.25 -55.84 -29.99
C ALA A 59 21.81 -55.43 -29.60
N ASP A 60 20.84 -56.31 -29.86
CA ASP A 60 19.44 -56.09 -29.49
C ASP A 60 19.27 -56.10 -27.96
N GLY A 61 18.98 -54.92 -27.41
CA GLY A 61 18.52 -54.75 -26.03
C GLY A 61 17.16 -54.05 -26.05
N ALA A 62 16.08 -54.82 -25.89
CA ALA A 62 14.74 -54.25 -25.78
C ALA A 62 14.66 -53.40 -24.51
N ASN A 63 14.78 -52.08 -24.66
CA ASN A 63 14.71 -51.14 -23.55
C ASN A 63 13.24 -51.03 -23.09
N ALA A 64 12.86 -51.93 -22.17
CA ALA A 64 11.63 -51.76 -21.41
C ALA A 64 11.78 -50.48 -20.59
N GLY A 65 11.08 -49.43 -21.01
CA GLY A 65 11.20 -48.11 -20.39
C GLY A 65 11.01 -48.21 -18.88
N GLU A 66 12.01 -47.74 -18.13
CA GLU A 66 11.90 -47.57 -16.69
C GLU A 66 10.74 -46.62 -16.41
N VAL A 67 9.64 -47.16 -15.87
CA VAL A 67 8.55 -46.35 -15.37
C VAL A 67 9.09 -45.68 -14.11
N GLU A 68 9.45 -44.40 -14.21
CA GLU A 68 9.90 -43.60 -13.06
C GLU A 68 8.89 -43.76 -11.91
N GLU A 69 9.38 -44.27 -10.78
CA GLU A 69 8.51 -44.60 -9.66
C GLU A 69 8.01 -43.30 -9.01
N GLU A 70 6.69 -43.09 -8.98
CA GLU A 70 6.08 -41.88 -8.43
C GLU A 70 6.61 -41.56 -7.02
N ASP A 71 7.06 -40.31 -6.80
CA ASP A 71 7.73 -39.92 -5.56
C ASP A 71 6.90 -40.30 -4.31
N PRO A 72 7.51 -40.95 -3.29
CA PRO A 72 6.81 -41.36 -2.07
C PRO A 72 5.98 -40.26 -1.39
N PHE A 73 6.38 -38.99 -1.52
CA PHE A 73 5.63 -37.86 -1.00
C PHE A 73 4.25 -37.70 -1.65
N TYR A 74 4.15 -37.97 -2.96
CA TYR A 74 2.90 -37.89 -3.71
C TYR A 74 2.08 -39.18 -3.63
N LYS A 75 2.60 -40.31 -3.12
CA LYS A 75 1.77 -41.52 -2.91
C LYS A 75 0.61 -41.30 -1.92
N SER A 76 0.65 -40.25 -1.09
CA SER A 76 -0.46 -39.81 -0.23
C SER A 76 -1.55 -39.07 -1.03
N PRO A 77 -2.84 -39.50 -0.99
CA PRO A 77 -3.93 -38.81 -1.67
C PRO A 77 -4.11 -37.34 -1.25
N VAL A 78 -3.86 -37.03 0.04
CA VAL A 78 -3.91 -35.65 0.56
C VAL A 78 -2.80 -34.80 -0.05
N ASN A 79 -1.63 -35.38 -0.32
CA ASN A 79 -0.49 -34.67 -0.90
C ASN A 79 -0.67 -34.48 -2.42
N LYS A 80 -1.24 -35.46 -3.14
CA LYS A 80 -1.66 -35.26 -4.55
C LYS A 80 -2.69 -34.15 -4.68
N LEU A 81 -3.70 -34.13 -3.78
CA LEU A 81 -4.71 -33.07 -3.78
C LEU A 81 -4.11 -31.71 -3.42
N ALA A 82 -3.19 -31.66 -2.46
CA ALA A 82 -2.44 -30.45 -2.11
C ALA A 82 -1.65 -29.91 -3.30
N ALA A 83 -0.97 -30.78 -4.06
CA ALA A 83 -0.24 -30.43 -5.27
C ALA A 83 -1.17 -29.85 -6.34
N ALA A 84 -2.25 -30.55 -6.67
CA ALA A 84 -3.26 -30.12 -7.64
C ALA A 84 -3.85 -28.73 -7.31
N VAL A 85 -4.23 -28.51 -6.05
CA VAL A 85 -4.74 -27.22 -5.53
C VAL A 85 -3.68 -26.12 -5.55
N SER A 86 -2.41 -26.47 -5.33
CA SER A 86 -1.29 -25.54 -5.32
C SER A 86 -0.86 -25.15 -6.73
N ASN A 87 -0.93 -26.06 -7.70
CA ASN A 87 -0.69 -25.80 -9.13
C ASN A 87 -1.73 -24.82 -9.71
N PHE A 88 -3.01 -24.94 -9.35
CA PHE A 88 -3.99 -23.86 -9.59
C PHE A 88 -3.55 -22.53 -8.97
N GLY A 89 -2.94 -22.58 -7.78
CA GLY A 89 -2.44 -21.40 -7.10
C GLY A 89 -1.27 -20.72 -7.81
N TYR A 90 -0.33 -21.48 -8.37
CA TYR A 90 0.76 -20.96 -9.19
C TYR A 90 0.25 -20.38 -10.52
N ASP A 91 -0.73 -21.04 -11.17
CA ASP A 91 -1.38 -20.50 -12.38
C ASP A 91 -2.11 -19.17 -12.11
N LEU A 92 -2.88 -19.11 -11.03
CA LEU A 92 -3.56 -17.88 -10.61
C LEU A 92 -2.56 -16.76 -10.30
N TYR A 93 -1.46 -17.11 -9.65
CA TYR A 93 -0.39 -16.16 -9.35
C TYR A 93 0.31 -15.65 -10.61
N ARG A 94 0.68 -16.52 -11.57
CA ARG A 94 1.25 -16.12 -12.87
C ARG A 94 0.35 -15.12 -13.59
N GLN A 95 -0.94 -15.42 -13.70
CA GLN A 95 -1.91 -14.52 -14.35
C GLN A 95 -2.12 -13.21 -13.58
N GLN A 96 -2.00 -13.19 -12.24
CA GLN A 96 -2.05 -11.94 -11.49
C GLN A 96 -0.75 -11.13 -11.61
N SER A 97 0.40 -11.81 -11.64
CA SER A 97 1.72 -11.17 -11.68
C SER A 97 2.00 -10.50 -13.02
N SER A 98 1.56 -11.11 -14.13
CA SER A 98 1.65 -10.51 -15.48
C SER A 98 0.81 -9.24 -15.62
N ARG A 99 -0.35 -9.17 -14.94
CA ARG A 99 -1.22 -7.99 -14.88
C ARG A 99 -0.67 -6.88 -13.98
N THR A 100 0.14 -7.24 -12.98
CA THR A 100 0.71 -6.32 -11.98
C THR A 100 2.24 -6.30 -12.08
N ALA A 101 2.74 -5.69 -13.15
CA ALA A 101 4.17 -5.66 -13.46
C ALA A 101 5.01 -4.84 -12.44
N THR A 102 4.51 -3.70 -11.96
CA THR A 102 5.31 -2.69 -11.22
C THR A 102 4.97 -2.56 -9.73
N ALA A 103 4.24 -3.51 -9.15
CA ALA A 103 3.87 -3.50 -7.73
C ALA A 103 4.02 -4.89 -7.11
N ASN A 104 3.97 -4.94 -5.77
CA ASN A 104 3.95 -6.19 -5.04
C ASN A 104 2.68 -7.00 -5.39
N VAL A 105 2.82 -8.32 -5.44
CA VAL A 105 1.70 -9.26 -5.54
C VAL A 105 1.80 -10.20 -4.36
N LEU A 106 0.69 -10.45 -3.65
CA LEU A 106 0.62 -11.43 -2.57
C LEU A 106 -0.72 -12.16 -2.66
N LEU A 107 -0.68 -13.47 -2.81
CA LEU A 107 -1.88 -14.31 -2.82
C LEU A 107 -1.78 -15.41 -1.75
N SER A 108 -2.94 -15.84 -1.26
CA SER A 108 -3.11 -17.12 -0.56
C SER A 108 -4.11 -17.97 -1.34
N PRO A 109 -3.67 -18.65 -2.41
CA PRO A 109 -4.57 -19.25 -3.39
C PRO A 109 -5.45 -20.37 -2.82
N PHE A 110 -4.97 -21.06 -1.79
CA PHE A 110 -5.70 -22.12 -1.09
C PHE A 110 -7.11 -21.70 -0.66
N SER A 111 -7.32 -20.45 -0.22
CA SER A 111 -8.65 -19.94 0.15
C SER A 111 -9.63 -19.87 -1.04
N LEU A 112 -9.14 -19.46 -2.21
CA LEU A 112 -9.96 -19.35 -3.42
C LEU A 112 -10.20 -20.72 -4.06
N ALA A 113 -9.16 -21.57 -4.09
CA ALA A 113 -9.28 -22.95 -4.54
C ALA A 113 -10.31 -23.73 -3.69
N THR A 114 -10.32 -23.52 -2.36
CA THR A 114 -11.32 -24.09 -1.45
C THR A 114 -12.73 -23.61 -1.78
N ALA A 115 -12.90 -22.31 -2.02
CA ALA A 115 -14.20 -21.74 -2.39
C ALA A 115 -14.70 -22.24 -3.76
N LEU A 116 -13.80 -22.40 -4.73
CA LEU A 116 -14.09 -22.90 -6.09
C LEU A 116 -14.38 -24.41 -6.11
N SER A 117 -13.61 -25.19 -5.35
CA SER A 117 -13.81 -26.63 -5.14
C SER A 117 -15.14 -26.91 -4.43
N GLY A 118 -15.49 -26.13 -3.41
CA GLY A 118 -16.82 -26.18 -2.80
C GLY A 118 -17.95 -25.77 -3.76
N LEU A 119 -17.68 -24.89 -4.73
CA LEU A 119 -18.66 -24.49 -5.74
C LEU A 119 -18.94 -25.61 -6.77
N SER A 120 -17.98 -26.50 -7.06
CA SER A 120 -18.17 -27.57 -8.05
C SER A 120 -19.22 -28.61 -7.63
N LEU A 121 -19.41 -28.84 -6.33
CA LEU A 121 -20.53 -29.64 -5.79
C LEU A 121 -21.91 -29.15 -6.29
N GLY A 122 -22.03 -27.86 -6.60
CA GLY A 122 -23.24 -27.22 -7.10
C GLY A 122 -23.39 -27.25 -8.62
N ALA A 123 -22.37 -27.71 -9.35
CA ALA A 123 -22.27 -27.64 -10.80
C ALA A 123 -22.82 -28.89 -11.50
N GLY A 124 -23.42 -28.71 -12.68
CA GLY A 124 -23.67 -29.81 -13.61
C GLY A 124 -22.38 -30.25 -14.31
N GLU A 125 -22.37 -31.49 -14.83
CA GLU A 125 -21.20 -32.22 -15.35
C GLU A 125 -20.20 -31.36 -16.16
N ARG A 126 -20.67 -30.68 -17.21
CA ARG A 126 -19.80 -29.83 -18.06
C ARG A 126 -19.16 -28.66 -17.31
N THR A 127 -19.82 -28.12 -16.28
CA THR A 127 -19.31 -27.00 -15.47
C THR A 127 -18.39 -27.50 -14.36
N GLU A 128 -18.71 -28.67 -13.81
CA GLU A 128 -17.88 -29.41 -12.85
C GLU A 128 -16.54 -29.82 -13.47
N ASP A 129 -16.52 -30.30 -14.71
CA ASP A 129 -15.29 -30.64 -15.44
C ASP A 129 -14.40 -29.42 -15.73
N VAL A 130 -14.99 -28.25 -16.03
CA VAL A 130 -14.20 -27.01 -16.21
C VAL A 130 -13.53 -26.61 -14.90
N ILE A 131 -14.22 -26.73 -13.76
CA ILE A 131 -13.65 -26.45 -12.45
C ILE A 131 -12.58 -27.50 -12.09
N SER A 132 -12.88 -28.78 -12.32
CA SER A 132 -11.97 -29.91 -12.04
C SER A 132 -10.66 -29.80 -12.83
N ARG A 133 -10.73 -29.38 -14.11
CA ARG A 133 -9.53 -29.11 -14.93
C ARG A 133 -8.69 -27.97 -14.40
N ALA A 134 -9.32 -26.85 -14.02
CA ALA A 134 -8.59 -25.72 -13.46
C ALA A 134 -7.96 -26.05 -12.10
N LEU A 135 -8.58 -26.94 -11.31
CA LEU A 135 -8.07 -27.42 -10.03
C LEU A 135 -7.19 -28.69 -10.14
N PHE A 136 -6.81 -29.11 -11.35
CA PHE A 136 -5.98 -30.29 -11.64
C PHE A 136 -6.56 -31.63 -11.13
N TYR A 137 -7.87 -31.72 -10.89
CA TYR A 137 -8.56 -32.94 -10.42
C TYR A 137 -8.72 -34.02 -11.47
N ASP A 138 -8.51 -33.73 -12.76
CA ASP A 138 -8.46 -34.73 -13.82
C ASP A 138 -7.27 -35.70 -13.66
N LEU A 139 -6.30 -35.40 -12.79
CA LEU A 139 -5.18 -36.27 -12.39
C LEU A 139 -5.47 -37.09 -11.12
N LEU A 140 -6.66 -36.96 -10.52
CA LEU A 140 -7.02 -37.53 -9.22
C LEU A 140 -8.25 -38.45 -9.31
N ASN A 141 -8.48 -39.25 -8.27
CA ASN A 141 -9.73 -39.98 -8.11
C ASN A 141 -10.88 -39.03 -7.78
N LYS A 142 -11.59 -38.52 -8.80
CA LYS A 142 -12.72 -37.57 -8.67
C LYS A 142 -13.75 -37.96 -7.60
N ALA A 143 -13.99 -39.25 -7.38
CA ALA A 143 -14.97 -39.73 -6.40
C ALA A 143 -14.59 -39.41 -4.93
N GLU A 144 -13.30 -39.30 -4.63
CA GLU A 144 -12.77 -39.12 -3.27
C GLU A 144 -12.34 -37.68 -2.98
N VAL A 145 -12.07 -36.87 -4.02
CA VAL A 145 -11.53 -35.50 -3.94
C VAL A 145 -12.18 -34.66 -2.82
N HIS A 146 -13.50 -34.64 -2.72
CA HIS A 146 -14.21 -33.82 -1.73
C HIS A 146 -14.01 -34.30 -0.28
N ASP A 147 -13.94 -35.61 -0.05
CA ASP A 147 -13.66 -36.15 1.28
C ASP A 147 -12.17 -36.02 1.61
N THR A 148 -11.25 -36.19 0.66
CA THR A 148 -9.82 -35.87 0.83
C THR A 148 -9.59 -34.38 1.11
N TYR A 149 -10.40 -33.48 0.54
CA TYR A 149 -10.30 -32.03 0.78
C TYR A 149 -10.60 -31.67 2.24
N LYS A 150 -11.50 -32.41 2.89
CA LYS A 150 -11.83 -32.25 4.32
C LYS A 150 -10.62 -32.53 5.21
N ASP A 151 -9.81 -33.53 4.84
CA ASP A 151 -8.61 -33.91 5.57
C ASP A 151 -7.49 -32.90 5.32
N LEU A 152 -7.31 -32.46 4.07
CA LEU A 152 -6.40 -31.37 3.70
C LEU A 152 -6.69 -30.07 4.47
N LEU A 153 -7.96 -29.65 4.52
CA LEU A 153 -8.40 -28.51 5.32
C LEU A 153 -8.10 -28.69 6.81
N SER A 154 -8.29 -29.89 7.34
CA SER A 154 -8.07 -30.18 8.76
C SER A 154 -6.58 -30.16 9.11
N SER A 155 -5.70 -30.56 8.19
CA SER A 155 -4.24 -30.44 8.31
C SER A 155 -3.79 -28.96 8.26
N VAL A 156 -4.17 -28.23 7.20
CA VAL A 156 -3.63 -26.89 6.91
C VAL A 156 -4.25 -25.80 7.80
N THR A 157 -5.54 -25.93 8.16
CA THR A 157 -6.30 -24.90 8.90
C THR A 157 -6.69 -25.31 10.32
N GLY A 158 -6.02 -26.34 10.86
CA GLY A 158 -6.26 -26.84 12.22
C GLY A 158 -6.16 -25.77 13.32
N PRO A 159 -6.77 -25.98 14.50
CA PRO A 159 -6.80 -24.99 15.58
C PRO A 159 -5.42 -24.50 16.01
N GLU A 160 -4.42 -25.40 15.96
CA GLU A 160 -3.03 -25.19 16.34
C GLU A 160 -2.19 -24.48 15.27
N LYS A 161 -2.63 -24.44 14.00
CA LYS A 161 -1.94 -23.72 12.93
C LYS A 161 -2.14 -22.21 13.12
N SER A 162 -1.10 -21.41 12.94
CA SER A 162 -1.08 -19.95 13.06
C SER A 162 -1.75 -19.26 11.87
N MET A 163 -1.72 -19.89 10.69
CA MET A 163 -2.49 -19.46 9.51
C MET A 163 -3.99 -19.45 9.82
N LYS A 164 -4.67 -18.40 9.37
CA LYS A 164 -6.13 -18.28 9.38
C LYS A 164 -6.61 -18.07 7.95
N SER A 165 -7.26 -19.08 7.39
CA SER A 165 -7.89 -19.04 6.07
C SER A 165 -9.41 -19.01 6.23
N ALA A 166 -10.09 -18.24 5.39
CA ALA A 166 -11.53 -18.11 5.36
C ALA A 166 -12.00 -18.17 3.90
N SER A 167 -12.93 -19.08 3.62
CA SER A 167 -13.49 -19.30 2.29
C SER A 167 -15.01 -19.21 2.39
N ARG A 168 -15.68 -18.51 1.46
CA ARG A 168 -17.15 -18.44 1.44
C ARG A 168 -17.71 -18.25 0.04
N ILE A 169 -18.84 -18.91 -0.20
CA ILE A 169 -19.71 -18.67 -1.35
C ILE A 169 -20.86 -17.77 -0.88
N ILE A 170 -20.93 -16.58 -1.46
CA ILE A 170 -21.98 -15.58 -1.25
C ILE A 170 -22.90 -15.58 -2.48
N LEU A 171 -24.21 -15.55 -2.26
CA LEU A 171 -25.25 -15.80 -3.24
C LEU A 171 -26.23 -14.63 -3.27
N GLU A 172 -26.86 -14.40 -4.42
CA GLU A 172 -27.87 -13.37 -4.58
C GLU A 172 -29.06 -13.49 -3.59
N LYS A 173 -29.76 -12.37 -3.40
CA LYS A 173 -30.88 -12.29 -2.47
C LYS A 173 -32.03 -13.22 -2.88
N ARG A 174 -32.62 -13.89 -1.87
CA ARG A 174 -33.79 -14.78 -2.01
C ARG A 174 -33.59 -16.01 -2.93
N LEU A 175 -32.35 -16.40 -3.24
CA LEU A 175 -32.06 -17.63 -3.98
C LEU A 175 -32.49 -18.86 -3.18
N ARG A 176 -33.28 -19.75 -3.79
CA ARG A 176 -33.61 -21.07 -3.21
C ARG A 176 -32.49 -22.06 -3.55
N VAL A 177 -31.77 -22.51 -2.53
CA VAL A 177 -30.68 -23.50 -2.66
C VAL A 177 -31.21 -24.90 -2.33
N LYS A 178 -30.76 -25.91 -3.09
CA LYS A 178 -31.08 -27.32 -2.83
C LYS A 178 -30.38 -27.82 -1.56
N PRO A 179 -31.08 -28.49 -0.61
CA PRO A 179 -30.49 -28.93 0.65
C PRO A 179 -29.25 -29.83 0.49
N GLY A 180 -29.24 -30.73 -0.50
CA GLY A 180 -28.12 -31.66 -0.73
C GLY A 180 -26.78 -30.96 -0.96
N PHE A 181 -26.78 -29.85 -1.73
CA PHE A 181 -25.58 -29.03 -1.94
C PHE A 181 -25.08 -28.41 -0.63
N HIS A 182 -25.98 -27.84 0.18
CA HIS A 182 -25.61 -27.28 1.49
C HIS A 182 -25.02 -28.35 2.42
N SER A 183 -25.63 -29.53 2.50
CA SER A 183 -25.16 -30.63 3.36
C SER A 183 -23.78 -31.14 2.95
N GLN A 184 -23.51 -31.30 1.64
CA GLN A 184 -22.18 -31.70 1.16
C GLN A 184 -21.13 -30.61 1.41
N LEU A 185 -21.48 -29.35 1.19
CA LEU A 185 -20.57 -28.22 1.42
C LEU A 185 -20.16 -28.10 2.89
N GLU A 186 -21.10 -28.29 3.82
CA GLU A 186 -20.81 -28.26 5.25
C GLU A 186 -20.04 -29.52 5.70
N LYS A 187 -20.35 -30.71 5.16
CA LYS A 187 -19.63 -31.98 5.45
C LYS A 187 -18.15 -31.89 5.07
N SER A 188 -17.87 -31.48 3.83
CA SER A 188 -16.54 -31.61 3.22
C SER A 188 -15.68 -30.36 3.46
N TYR A 189 -16.26 -29.17 3.34
CA TYR A 189 -15.52 -27.89 3.39
C TYR A 189 -15.69 -27.14 4.70
N LYS A 190 -16.57 -27.60 5.61
CA LYS A 190 -17.00 -26.86 6.83
C LYS A 190 -17.51 -25.44 6.50
N MET A 191 -17.96 -25.23 5.26
CA MET A 191 -18.28 -23.92 4.69
C MET A 191 -19.80 -23.72 4.63
N ARG A 192 -20.27 -22.58 5.14
CA ARG A 192 -21.68 -22.19 5.08
C ARG A 192 -21.92 -21.09 4.06
N LEU A 193 -22.91 -21.32 3.20
CA LEU A 193 -23.40 -20.35 2.22
C LEU A 193 -23.87 -19.05 2.90
N ARG A 194 -23.91 -17.98 2.12
CA ARG A 194 -24.60 -16.75 2.54
C ARG A 194 -25.44 -16.18 1.42
N ALA A 195 -26.74 -16.04 1.64
CA ALA A 195 -27.60 -15.24 0.76
C ALA A 195 -27.52 -13.76 1.17
N LEU A 196 -27.43 -12.85 0.20
CA LEU A 196 -27.52 -11.41 0.44
C LEU A 196 -28.93 -11.02 0.93
N SER A 197 -29.02 -10.04 1.82
CA SER A 197 -30.29 -9.44 2.22
C SER A 197 -30.85 -8.52 1.13
N GLY A 198 -29.96 -7.91 0.33
CA GLY A 198 -30.29 -6.85 -0.61
C GLY A 198 -30.22 -5.45 0.00
N ASN A 199 -29.77 -5.32 1.26
CA ASN A 199 -29.32 -4.07 1.84
C ASN A 199 -27.78 -4.05 1.79
N THR A 200 -27.24 -3.30 0.84
CA THR A 200 -25.81 -3.19 0.53
C THR A 200 -24.95 -2.95 1.77
N GLN A 201 -25.38 -2.07 2.67
CA GLN A 201 -24.62 -1.70 3.86
C GLN A 201 -24.63 -2.81 4.93
N LEU A 202 -25.76 -3.47 5.15
CA LEU A 202 -25.84 -4.60 6.08
C LEU A 202 -25.07 -5.82 5.55
N ASP A 203 -25.18 -6.10 4.25
CA ASP A 203 -24.47 -7.20 3.60
C ASP A 203 -22.94 -6.98 3.65
N LEU A 204 -22.48 -5.75 3.38
CA LEU A 204 -21.07 -5.34 3.52
C LEU A 204 -20.56 -5.53 4.95
N GLN A 205 -21.32 -5.05 5.94
CA GLN A 205 -20.96 -5.17 7.34
C GLN A 205 -20.89 -6.64 7.79
N GLU A 206 -21.83 -7.48 7.35
CA GLU A 206 -21.82 -8.90 7.72
C GLU A 206 -20.61 -9.64 7.12
N ILE A 207 -20.30 -9.41 5.85
CA ILE A 207 -19.16 -10.07 5.20
C ILE A 207 -17.83 -9.64 5.86
N ASN A 208 -17.67 -8.34 6.12
CA ASN A 208 -16.52 -7.82 6.85
C ASN A 208 -16.42 -8.40 8.28
N ASN A 209 -17.52 -8.44 9.03
CA ASN A 209 -17.56 -9.03 10.37
C ASN A 209 -17.26 -10.54 10.37
N TRP A 210 -17.74 -11.28 9.36
CA TRP A 210 -17.45 -12.71 9.20
C TRP A 210 -15.96 -12.96 8.95
N VAL A 211 -15.33 -12.26 8.00
CA VAL A 211 -13.88 -12.39 7.76
C VAL A 211 -13.08 -11.98 9.00
N ARG A 212 -13.49 -10.90 9.67
CA ARG A 212 -12.88 -10.45 10.93
C ARG A 212 -12.97 -11.53 12.02
N GLN A 213 -14.08 -12.25 12.14
CA GLN A 213 -14.22 -13.36 13.08
C GLN A 213 -13.30 -14.55 12.71
N GLN A 214 -13.31 -14.99 11.45
CA GLN A 214 -12.49 -16.12 10.99
C GLN A 214 -10.98 -15.84 11.14
N THR A 215 -10.56 -14.59 10.90
CA THR A 215 -9.16 -14.14 11.03
C THR A 215 -8.79 -13.68 12.45
N LYS A 216 -9.64 -13.93 13.47
CA LYS A 216 -9.42 -13.52 14.87
C LYS A 216 -9.08 -12.02 15.03
N GLY A 217 -9.75 -11.17 14.25
CA GLY A 217 -9.58 -9.72 14.26
C GLY A 217 -8.44 -9.18 13.40
N ARG A 218 -7.69 -10.03 12.69
CA ARG A 218 -6.48 -9.63 11.95
C ARG A 218 -6.76 -9.03 10.57
N ILE A 219 -7.88 -9.38 9.94
CA ILE A 219 -8.41 -8.66 8.78
C ILE A 219 -9.64 -7.88 9.26
N MET A 220 -9.46 -6.57 9.49
CA MET A 220 -10.50 -5.69 10.05
C MET A 220 -11.58 -5.32 9.01
N ARG A 221 -11.16 -5.11 7.76
CA ARG A 221 -12.00 -4.88 6.58
C ARG A 221 -11.53 -5.80 5.46
N PHE A 222 -12.41 -6.64 4.95
CA PHE A 222 -12.17 -7.55 3.83
C PHE A 222 -12.37 -6.86 2.47
N MET A 223 -13.43 -6.06 2.37
CA MET A 223 -13.80 -5.32 1.17
C MET A 223 -14.36 -3.95 1.54
N LYS A 224 -14.10 -2.96 0.69
CA LYS A 224 -14.52 -1.56 0.90
C LYS A 224 -15.99 -1.36 0.60
N ASP A 225 -16.44 -1.89 -0.53
CA ASP A 225 -17.78 -1.70 -1.08
C ASP A 225 -18.33 -3.05 -1.56
N MET A 226 -19.66 -3.21 -1.52
CA MET A 226 -20.33 -4.37 -2.08
C MET A 226 -20.57 -4.17 -3.58
N PRO A 227 -20.13 -5.10 -4.46
CA PRO A 227 -20.44 -5.03 -5.88
C PRO A 227 -21.95 -5.02 -6.16
N THR A 228 -22.36 -4.36 -7.23
CA THR A 228 -23.71 -4.53 -7.77
C THR A 228 -23.84 -5.90 -8.44
N ASP A 229 -25.08 -6.32 -8.71
CA ASP A 229 -25.37 -7.46 -9.59
C ASP A 229 -24.71 -8.80 -9.22
N VAL A 230 -24.44 -9.00 -7.92
CA VAL A 230 -23.93 -10.26 -7.38
C VAL A 230 -24.94 -11.38 -7.64
N SER A 231 -24.54 -12.38 -8.42
CA SER A 231 -25.23 -13.67 -8.57
C SER A 231 -24.58 -14.72 -7.66
N ILE A 232 -23.31 -15.03 -7.93
CA ILE A 232 -22.40 -15.74 -7.02
C ILE A 232 -21.14 -14.87 -6.83
N LEU A 233 -20.72 -14.66 -5.59
CA LEU A 233 -19.45 -14.04 -5.20
C LEU A 233 -18.63 -15.05 -4.41
N LEU A 234 -17.40 -15.33 -4.85
CA LEU A 234 -16.43 -16.11 -4.10
C LEU A 234 -15.58 -15.16 -3.25
N ALA A 235 -15.48 -15.43 -1.95
CA ALA A 235 -14.64 -14.69 -1.02
C ALA A 235 -13.55 -15.62 -0.46
N GLY A 236 -12.29 -15.31 -0.74
CA GLY A 236 -11.12 -15.96 -0.13
C GLY A 236 -10.31 -14.95 0.68
N ALA A 237 -10.12 -15.19 1.96
CA ALA A 237 -9.31 -14.34 2.83
C ALA A 237 -8.29 -15.17 3.62
N ALA A 238 -7.07 -14.67 3.77
CA ALA A 238 -6.05 -15.34 4.56
C ALA A 238 -5.17 -14.36 5.34
N TYR A 239 -4.86 -14.72 6.59
CA TYR A 239 -3.89 -14.05 7.43
C TYR A 239 -2.82 -15.06 7.90
N PHE A 240 -1.56 -14.67 7.82
CA PHE A 240 -0.45 -15.36 8.46
C PHE A 240 0.50 -14.37 9.11
N LYS A 241 0.88 -14.64 10.36
CA LYS A 241 2.07 -14.06 10.98
C LYS A 241 3.03 -15.20 11.27
N GLY A 242 4.19 -15.17 10.62
CA GLY A 242 5.23 -16.17 10.81
C GLY A 242 5.95 -16.02 12.15
N VAL A 243 6.32 -17.14 12.74
CA VAL A 243 7.23 -17.25 13.87
C VAL A 243 8.35 -18.21 13.46
N TRP A 244 9.60 -17.74 13.45
CA TRP A 244 10.74 -18.53 12.99
C TRP A 244 11.11 -19.62 13.99
N LYS A 245 11.71 -20.73 13.53
CA LYS A 245 12.32 -21.70 14.46
C LYS A 245 13.52 -21.11 15.21
N THR A 246 14.31 -20.29 14.54
CA THR A 246 15.38 -19.48 15.15
C THR A 246 15.05 -18.01 14.93
N LYS A 247 14.89 -17.25 16.02
CA LYS A 247 14.51 -15.84 15.99
C LYS A 247 15.66 -14.96 15.49
N PHE A 248 15.34 -13.79 14.95
CA PHE A 248 16.35 -12.77 14.68
C PHE A 248 16.63 -11.94 15.95
N ASP A 249 17.85 -11.42 16.07
CA ASP A 249 18.19 -10.48 17.14
C ASP A 249 17.69 -9.08 16.74
N THR A 250 16.72 -8.54 17.48
CA THR A 250 16.16 -7.20 17.24
C THR A 250 17.23 -6.11 17.32
N LYS A 251 18.33 -6.32 18.06
CA LYS A 251 19.47 -5.38 18.13
C LYS A 251 20.34 -5.35 16.87
N LYS A 252 20.24 -6.40 16.02
CA LYS A 252 20.93 -6.47 14.72
C LYS A 252 20.06 -6.01 13.56
N THR A 253 18.79 -5.68 13.83
CA THR A 253 17.88 -5.18 12.81
C THR A 253 18.16 -3.70 12.55
N ALA A 254 18.52 -3.35 11.32
CA ALA A 254 18.99 -2.01 10.95
C ALA A 254 18.36 -1.52 9.65
N LEU A 255 18.44 -0.21 9.38
CA LEU A 255 18.05 0.35 8.09
C LEU A 255 19.16 0.09 7.06
N MET A 256 18.94 -0.90 6.18
CA MET A 256 19.85 -1.24 5.09
C MET A 256 19.26 -0.85 3.75
N ASP A 257 20.09 -0.84 2.72
CA ASP A 257 19.66 -0.58 1.35
C ASP A 257 18.88 -1.76 0.77
N PHE A 258 17.91 -1.44 -0.06
CA PHE A 258 17.21 -2.38 -0.94
C PHE A 258 17.09 -1.74 -2.32
N HIS A 259 17.55 -2.44 -3.33
CA HIS A 259 17.63 -2.02 -4.72
C HIS A 259 16.33 -2.39 -5.43
N LEU A 260 15.43 -1.43 -5.62
CA LEU A 260 14.16 -1.62 -6.34
C LEU A 260 14.42 -1.99 -7.81
N ASP A 261 15.46 -1.42 -8.40
CA ASP A 261 16.05 -1.71 -9.70
C ASP A 261 17.51 -1.20 -9.73
N GLU A 262 18.19 -1.27 -10.87
CA GLU A 262 19.57 -0.83 -11.05
C GLU A 262 19.83 0.66 -10.72
N ALA A 263 18.80 1.50 -10.72
CA ALA A 263 18.92 2.96 -10.53
C ALA A 263 18.30 3.46 -9.21
N ARG A 264 17.39 2.71 -8.58
CA ARG A 264 16.61 3.14 -7.41
C ARG A 264 16.89 2.28 -6.19
N THR A 265 17.47 2.88 -5.17
CA THR A 265 17.72 2.27 -3.86
C THR A 265 16.90 2.95 -2.77
N VAL A 266 16.42 2.17 -1.78
CA VAL A 266 15.62 2.66 -0.66
C VAL A 266 16.09 2.04 0.66
N LYS A 267 15.96 2.76 1.77
CA LYS A 267 16.23 2.21 3.11
C LYS A 267 15.01 1.44 3.63
N VAL A 268 15.26 0.25 4.17
CA VAL A 268 14.27 -0.67 4.74
C VAL A 268 14.80 -1.35 5.99
N SER A 269 13.91 -1.73 6.90
CA SER A 269 14.27 -2.43 8.13
C SER A 269 14.64 -3.89 7.80
N MET A 270 15.91 -4.19 7.99
CA MET A 270 16.55 -5.43 7.56
C MET A 270 16.97 -6.23 8.79
N MET A 271 16.35 -7.39 8.98
CA MET A 271 16.71 -8.36 10.01
C MET A 271 18.02 -9.04 9.59
N SER A 272 18.90 -9.36 10.53
CA SER A 272 20.18 -10.01 10.21
C SER A 272 20.56 -11.11 11.20
N ASP A 273 21.04 -12.22 10.65
CA ASP A 273 21.80 -13.22 11.38
C ASP A 273 23.08 -13.58 10.60
N PRO A 274 24.28 -13.18 11.08
CA PRO A 274 25.55 -13.47 10.41
C PRO A 274 26.02 -14.92 10.57
N LYS A 275 25.28 -15.78 11.29
CA LYS A 275 25.60 -17.21 11.49
C LYS A 275 24.37 -18.11 11.30
N ALA A 276 23.40 -17.66 10.48
CA ALA A 276 22.17 -18.39 10.22
C ALA A 276 22.46 -19.82 9.75
N ILE A 277 21.62 -20.77 10.18
CA ILE A 277 21.54 -22.09 9.57
C ILE A 277 20.26 -22.12 8.74
N LEU A 278 20.42 -22.32 7.44
CA LEU A 278 19.32 -22.39 6.46
C LEU A 278 19.61 -23.47 5.43
N ARG A 279 18.60 -23.83 4.63
CA ARG A 279 18.80 -24.72 3.48
C ARG A 279 18.96 -23.87 2.22
N TYR A 280 19.99 -24.14 1.44
CA TYR A 280 20.43 -23.31 0.30
C TYR A 280 20.64 -24.13 -0.96
N GLY A 281 20.38 -23.49 -2.10
CA GLY A 281 20.69 -23.97 -3.44
C GLY A 281 20.95 -22.80 -4.38
N PHE A 282 21.60 -23.08 -5.49
CA PHE A 282 21.74 -22.15 -6.59
C PHE A 282 21.26 -22.83 -7.86
N ASP A 283 20.30 -22.23 -8.53
CA ASP A 283 19.76 -22.66 -9.80
C ASP A 283 20.45 -21.86 -10.91
N SER A 284 21.23 -22.55 -11.75
CA SER A 284 21.96 -21.94 -12.86
C SER A 284 21.09 -21.62 -14.08
N GLU A 285 19.97 -22.32 -14.27
CA GLU A 285 19.08 -22.14 -15.42
C GLU A 285 18.17 -20.93 -15.18
N LEU A 286 17.59 -20.84 -13.97
CA LEU A 286 16.83 -19.69 -13.49
C LEU A 286 17.72 -18.53 -13.02
N ASN A 287 19.03 -18.76 -12.91
CA ASN A 287 20.04 -17.80 -12.45
C ASN A 287 19.64 -17.14 -11.12
N CYS A 288 19.19 -17.95 -10.16
CA CYS A 288 18.68 -17.50 -8.87
C CYS A 288 19.28 -18.28 -7.70
N LYS A 289 19.49 -17.57 -6.59
CA LYS A 289 19.79 -18.18 -5.30
C LYS A 289 18.48 -18.55 -4.63
N ILE A 290 18.40 -19.74 -4.04
CA ILE A 290 17.22 -20.21 -3.31
C ILE A 290 17.61 -20.48 -1.87
N ALA A 291 16.85 -19.94 -0.91
CA ALA A 291 17.00 -20.26 0.50
C ALA A 291 15.66 -20.60 1.14
N GLN A 292 15.64 -21.65 1.96
CA GLN A 292 14.50 -22.05 2.77
C GLN A 292 14.80 -21.86 4.26
N LEU A 293 13.87 -21.20 4.96
CA LEU A 293 13.89 -21.00 6.41
C LEU A 293 12.68 -21.66 7.07
N PRO A 294 12.87 -22.47 8.13
CA PRO A 294 11.77 -23.11 8.84
C PRO A 294 11.07 -22.16 9.82
N LEU A 295 9.73 -22.17 9.76
CA LEU A 295 8.83 -21.52 10.71
C LEU A 295 8.31 -22.57 11.73
N THR A 296 7.54 -22.12 12.72
CA THR A 296 6.82 -23.02 13.63
C THR A 296 5.74 -23.82 12.90
N GLU A 297 5.23 -24.88 13.55
CA GLU A 297 4.05 -25.64 13.11
C GLU A 297 4.16 -26.37 11.75
N GLY A 298 5.38 -26.65 11.27
CA GLY A 298 5.61 -27.39 10.02
C GLY A 298 5.27 -26.56 8.79
N ILE A 299 5.74 -25.31 8.78
CA ILE A 299 5.66 -24.40 7.65
C ILE A 299 7.09 -23.95 7.31
N SER A 300 7.42 -23.86 6.03
CA SER A 300 8.69 -23.29 5.58
C SER A 300 8.47 -22.10 4.65
N ALA A 301 9.42 -21.16 4.68
CA ALA A 301 9.48 -20.00 3.79
C ALA A 301 10.64 -20.18 2.82
N MET A 302 10.34 -20.29 1.53
CA MET A 302 11.31 -20.31 0.44
C MET A 302 11.39 -18.95 -0.22
N PHE A 303 12.61 -18.46 -0.40
CA PHE A 303 12.93 -17.21 -1.06
C PHE A 303 13.66 -17.52 -2.36
N PHE A 304 13.18 -17.01 -3.49
CA PHE A 304 13.86 -17.08 -4.78
C PHE A 304 14.40 -15.69 -5.11
N LEU A 305 15.72 -15.58 -5.17
CA LEU A 305 16.45 -14.32 -5.23
C LEU A 305 17.34 -14.32 -6.48
N PRO A 306 16.98 -13.59 -7.56
CA PRO A 306 17.83 -13.48 -8.75
C PRO A 306 19.24 -12.99 -8.43
N THR A 307 20.24 -13.41 -9.20
CA THR A 307 21.63 -12.96 -9.00
C THR A 307 21.81 -11.47 -9.29
N LYS A 308 21.14 -10.95 -10.32
CA LYS A 308 21.12 -9.53 -10.68
C LYS A 308 19.96 -8.80 -10.01
N VAL A 309 20.06 -7.47 -9.87
CA VAL A 309 18.94 -6.62 -9.50
C VAL A 309 18.01 -6.50 -10.71
N THR A 310 16.82 -7.09 -10.64
CA THR A 310 15.83 -7.09 -11.73
C THR A 310 14.42 -7.14 -11.16
N GLN A 311 13.44 -6.54 -11.85
CA GLN A 311 12.01 -6.72 -11.58
C GLN A 311 11.38 -7.81 -12.46
N ASN A 312 12.09 -8.26 -13.51
CA ASN A 312 11.68 -9.38 -14.33
C ASN A 312 11.97 -10.69 -13.58
N MET A 313 10.90 -11.40 -13.22
CA MET A 313 10.91 -12.69 -12.53
C MET A 313 10.41 -13.84 -13.44
N THR A 314 10.12 -13.57 -14.71
CA THR A 314 9.26 -14.41 -15.56
C THR A 314 9.74 -15.86 -15.64
N LEU A 315 11.04 -16.12 -15.83
CA LEU A 315 11.59 -17.48 -15.87
C LEU A 315 11.34 -18.25 -14.55
N ILE A 316 11.48 -17.57 -13.40
CA ILE A 316 11.20 -18.19 -12.10
C ILE A 316 9.69 -18.42 -11.96
N GLU A 317 8.86 -17.43 -12.30
CA GLU A 317 7.39 -17.51 -12.20
C GLU A 317 6.79 -18.60 -13.11
N GLU A 318 7.39 -18.84 -14.28
CA GLU A 318 7.00 -19.89 -15.23
C GLU A 318 7.32 -21.29 -14.70
N SER A 319 8.48 -21.50 -14.05
CA SER A 319 8.88 -22.79 -13.47
C SER A 319 8.15 -23.19 -12.18
N LEU A 320 7.42 -22.27 -11.51
CA LEU A 320 6.74 -22.59 -10.26
C LEU A 320 5.61 -23.62 -10.43
N THR A 321 5.87 -24.87 -10.05
CA THR A 321 4.88 -25.93 -9.83
C THR A 321 5.09 -26.56 -8.46
N SER A 322 4.12 -27.35 -8.00
CA SER A 322 4.24 -28.09 -6.75
C SER A 322 5.36 -29.12 -6.77
N GLU A 323 5.57 -29.72 -7.94
CA GLU A 323 6.58 -30.72 -8.24
C GLU A 323 7.98 -30.05 -8.22
N PHE A 324 8.16 -28.96 -8.99
CA PHE A 324 9.41 -28.17 -8.98
C PHE A 324 9.77 -27.68 -7.57
N VAL A 325 8.81 -27.16 -6.81
CA VAL A 325 9.03 -26.69 -5.43
C VAL A 325 9.30 -27.85 -4.45
N HIS A 326 8.95 -29.09 -4.80
CA HIS A 326 9.29 -30.30 -4.03
C HIS A 326 10.68 -30.84 -4.38
N ASP A 327 11.07 -30.81 -5.64
CA ASP A 327 12.43 -31.21 -6.03
C ASP A 327 13.47 -30.19 -5.52
N VAL A 328 13.19 -28.90 -5.61
CA VAL A 328 13.93 -27.85 -4.88
C VAL A 328 14.00 -28.20 -3.38
N ASP A 329 12.89 -28.50 -2.72
CA ASP A 329 12.89 -28.88 -1.30
C ASP A 329 13.74 -30.12 -1.00
N LYS A 330 13.86 -31.09 -1.91
CA LYS A 330 14.74 -32.26 -1.74
C LYS A 330 16.21 -31.91 -1.97
N GLU A 331 16.51 -31.02 -2.91
CA GLU A 331 17.87 -30.71 -3.33
C GLU A 331 18.60 -29.73 -2.40
N LEU A 332 17.89 -28.76 -1.80
CA LEU A 332 18.48 -27.72 -0.92
C LEU A 332 19.35 -28.32 0.20
N LYS A 333 20.59 -27.85 0.33
CA LYS A 333 21.58 -28.34 1.32
C LYS A 333 21.65 -27.44 2.56
N THR A 334 21.76 -28.03 3.74
CA THR A 334 21.87 -27.28 5.00
C THR A 334 23.26 -26.67 5.18
N VAL A 335 23.33 -25.35 5.26
CA VAL A 335 24.58 -24.56 5.29
C VAL A 335 24.55 -23.49 6.37
N HIS A 336 25.73 -22.97 6.71
CA HIS A 336 25.86 -21.69 7.41
C HIS A 336 25.89 -20.53 6.40
N ALA A 337 25.11 -19.48 6.65
CA ALA A 337 25.04 -18.30 5.81
C ALA A 337 25.04 -16.99 6.64
N VAL A 338 25.54 -15.93 6.03
CA VAL A 338 25.27 -14.54 6.45
C VAL A 338 23.94 -14.15 5.81
N LEU A 339 22.90 -14.07 6.62
CA LEU A 339 21.53 -13.79 6.18
C LEU A 339 21.15 -12.34 6.51
N SER A 340 20.54 -11.65 5.54
CA SER A 340 19.74 -10.46 5.82
C SER A 340 18.42 -10.51 5.07
N LEU A 341 17.32 -10.24 5.77
CA LEU A 341 15.94 -10.40 5.29
C LEU A 341 15.09 -9.18 5.69
N PRO A 342 14.31 -8.57 4.78
CA PRO A 342 13.46 -7.43 5.13
C PRO A 342 12.35 -7.86 6.07
N LYS A 343 12.00 -6.98 7.02
CA LYS A 343 10.72 -7.11 7.74
C LYS A 343 9.59 -6.90 6.72
N LEU A 344 8.63 -7.83 6.68
CA LEU A 344 7.49 -7.75 5.79
C LEU A 344 6.20 -7.57 6.60
N LYS A 345 5.40 -6.57 6.24
CA LYS A 345 3.99 -6.48 6.62
C LYS A 345 3.21 -6.09 5.37
N LEU A 346 2.70 -7.11 4.67
CA LEU A 346 2.04 -7.01 3.38
C LEU A 346 0.52 -7.16 3.55
N ASN A 347 -0.25 -6.38 2.80
CA ASN A 347 -1.72 -6.34 2.88
C ASN A 347 -2.30 -6.11 1.49
N TYR A 348 -2.71 -7.20 0.85
CA TYR A 348 -3.13 -7.26 -0.54
C TYR A 348 -4.63 -7.56 -0.63
N GLU A 349 -5.39 -6.67 -1.28
CA GLU A 349 -6.84 -6.77 -1.49
C GLU A 349 -7.13 -6.59 -2.98
N GLU A 350 -7.75 -7.57 -3.63
CA GLU A 350 -7.91 -7.57 -5.09
C GLU A 350 -9.18 -8.30 -5.57
N ALA A 351 -9.77 -7.81 -6.66
CA ALA A 351 -10.92 -8.40 -7.32
C ALA A 351 -10.48 -9.30 -8.49
N LEU A 352 -10.11 -10.55 -8.20
CA LEU A 352 -9.53 -11.50 -9.16
C LEU A 352 -10.52 -12.06 -10.21
N GLY A 353 -11.69 -11.45 -10.37
CA GLY A 353 -12.73 -11.90 -11.30
C GLY A 353 -12.36 -11.77 -12.79
N SER A 354 -11.41 -10.90 -13.13
CA SER A 354 -10.81 -10.84 -14.48
C SER A 354 -9.73 -11.91 -14.65
N THR A 355 -8.82 -12.02 -13.67
CA THR A 355 -7.74 -13.01 -13.63
C THR A 355 -8.27 -14.45 -13.75
N LEU A 356 -9.36 -14.79 -13.05
CA LEU A 356 -9.98 -16.13 -13.16
C LEU A 356 -10.60 -16.42 -14.55
N LYS A 357 -11.00 -15.40 -15.32
CA LYS A 357 -11.49 -15.64 -16.69
C LYS A 357 -10.36 -16.13 -17.59
N GLU A 358 -9.15 -15.59 -17.39
CA GLU A 358 -7.94 -15.95 -18.12
C GLU A 358 -7.38 -17.32 -17.67
N THR A 359 -7.58 -17.74 -16.40
CA THR A 359 -7.29 -19.13 -15.94
C THR A 359 -8.34 -20.16 -16.39
N ARG A 360 -8.79 -20.10 -17.65
CA ARG A 360 -9.74 -21.03 -18.30
C ARG A 360 -11.14 -21.14 -17.65
N LEU A 361 -11.48 -20.34 -16.63
CA LEU A 361 -12.78 -20.38 -15.93
C LEU A 361 -13.81 -19.37 -16.47
N GLN A 362 -13.57 -18.77 -17.65
CA GLN A 362 -14.46 -17.76 -18.25
C GLN A 362 -15.92 -18.21 -18.37
N SER A 363 -16.18 -19.50 -18.65
CA SER A 363 -17.53 -20.07 -18.79
C SER A 363 -18.37 -19.93 -17.50
N LEU A 364 -17.74 -19.87 -16.33
CA LEU A 364 -18.42 -19.63 -15.05
C LEU A 364 -19.08 -18.24 -14.98
N PHE A 365 -18.60 -17.28 -15.77
CA PHE A 365 -19.09 -15.89 -15.77
C PHE A 365 -20.12 -15.60 -16.86
N THR A 366 -20.27 -16.50 -17.83
CA THR A 366 -21.19 -16.35 -18.97
C THR A 366 -22.47 -17.16 -18.76
N SER A 367 -22.36 -18.49 -18.77
CA SER A 367 -23.50 -19.42 -18.78
C SER A 367 -23.12 -20.80 -18.18
N PRO A 368 -22.77 -20.87 -16.89
CA PRO A 368 -22.53 -22.14 -16.21
C PRO A 368 -23.83 -22.90 -15.94
N ASP A 369 -23.69 -24.21 -15.77
CA ASP A 369 -24.71 -25.07 -15.19
C ASP A 369 -24.45 -25.21 -13.68
N PHE A 370 -25.28 -24.55 -12.87
CA PHE A 370 -25.34 -24.73 -11.41
C PHE A 370 -26.67 -25.36 -10.95
N THR A 371 -27.26 -26.23 -11.78
CA THR A 371 -28.55 -26.87 -11.51
C THR A 371 -28.54 -27.78 -10.28
N LYS A 372 -27.39 -28.33 -9.85
CA LYS A 372 -27.27 -29.06 -8.57
C LYS A 372 -27.39 -28.13 -7.35
N MET A 373 -27.04 -26.85 -7.48
CA MET A 373 -27.21 -25.83 -6.43
C MET A 373 -28.62 -25.18 -6.43
N SER A 374 -29.13 -24.73 -7.58
CA SER A 374 -30.45 -24.08 -7.67
C SER A 374 -31.17 -24.36 -8.99
N ALA A 375 -32.50 -24.28 -8.99
CA ALA A 375 -33.30 -24.31 -10.21
C ALA A 375 -33.28 -22.97 -10.97
N LYS A 376 -32.91 -21.86 -10.30
CA LYS A 376 -32.71 -20.57 -10.96
C LYS A 376 -31.32 -20.57 -11.65
N PRO A 377 -31.20 -20.18 -12.92
CA PRO A 377 -29.91 -19.90 -13.54
C PRO A 377 -29.16 -18.81 -12.77
N ILE A 378 -27.92 -19.12 -12.37
CA ILE A 378 -27.01 -18.30 -11.58
C ILE A 378 -25.60 -18.48 -12.11
N LYS A 379 -24.70 -17.52 -11.85
CA LYS A 379 -23.35 -17.53 -12.42
C LYS A 379 -22.31 -16.90 -11.50
N LEU A 380 -21.05 -17.25 -11.69
CA LEU A 380 -19.95 -16.56 -11.03
C LEU A 380 -19.93 -15.11 -11.52
N SER A 381 -20.13 -14.18 -10.60
CA SER A 381 -20.17 -12.75 -10.91
C SER A 381 -18.90 -12.04 -10.44
N HIS A 382 -18.44 -12.39 -9.24
CA HIS A 382 -17.35 -11.69 -8.55
C HIS A 382 -16.46 -12.68 -7.81
N VAL A 383 -15.18 -12.33 -7.70
CA VAL A 383 -14.18 -13.09 -6.94
C VAL A 383 -13.36 -12.05 -6.18
N GLN A 384 -13.48 -12.06 -4.85
CA GLN A 384 -12.77 -11.13 -3.97
C GLN A 384 -11.71 -11.90 -3.18
N HIS A 385 -10.48 -11.38 -3.19
CA HIS A 385 -9.38 -11.94 -2.43
C HIS A 385 -8.78 -10.92 -1.46
N LYS A 386 -8.39 -11.38 -0.27
CA LYS A 386 -7.53 -10.59 0.63
C LYS A 386 -6.49 -11.45 1.35
N ALA A 387 -5.22 -11.08 1.23
CA ALA A 387 -4.09 -11.75 1.85
C ALA A 387 -3.32 -10.76 2.73
N VAL A 388 -3.03 -11.16 3.98
CA VAL A 388 -2.20 -10.38 4.90
C VAL A 388 -1.08 -11.28 5.43
N LEU A 389 0.16 -10.82 5.27
CA LEU A 389 1.36 -11.55 5.67
C LEU A 389 2.26 -10.67 6.54
N GLU A 390 2.64 -11.15 7.72
CA GLU A 390 3.62 -10.50 8.60
C GLU A 390 4.81 -11.45 8.88
N LEU A 391 6.02 -11.01 8.52
CA LEU A 391 7.28 -11.64 8.89
C LEU A 391 8.14 -10.63 9.65
N SER A 392 8.50 -10.98 10.87
CA SER A 392 9.21 -10.14 11.84
C SER A 392 10.34 -10.93 12.50
N GLU A 393 11.01 -10.38 13.50
CA GLU A 393 12.11 -11.03 14.21
C GLU A 393 11.64 -12.21 15.10
N ASP A 394 10.34 -12.29 15.36
CA ASP A 394 9.70 -13.24 16.27
C ASP A 394 10.04 -14.70 15.95
N GLY A 395 10.50 -15.47 16.95
CA GLY A 395 10.87 -16.87 16.78
C GLY A 395 10.99 -17.66 18.08
N GLU A 396 10.91 -18.98 17.99
CA GLU A 396 10.86 -19.93 19.11
C GLU A 396 12.16 -19.95 19.94
N ARG A 397 13.33 -19.92 19.28
CA ARG A 397 14.64 -20.14 19.91
C ARG A 397 15.64 -19.05 19.55
N SER A 398 16.59 -18.78 20.44
CA SER A 398 17.69 -17.82 20.21
C SER A 398 18.89 -18.44 19.48
N THR A 399 18.88 -19.76 19.26
CA THR A 399 19.95 -20.53 18.63
C THR A 399 19.34 -21.65 17.78
N PRO A 400 20.02 -22.11 16.72
CA PRO A 400 19.62 -23.30 15.98
C PRO A 400 19.52 -24.56 16.88
N ASN A 401 18.81 -25.58 16.38
CA ASN A 401 18.68 -26.84 17.09
C ASN A 401 20.02 -27.60 17.16
N PRO A 402 20.44 -28.11 18.33
CA PRO A 402 21.78 -28.70 18.51
C PRO A 402 22.05 -30.01 17.74
N GLY A 403 21.04 -30.58 17.07
CA GLY A 403 21.18 -31.76 16.19
C GLY A 403 21.25 -31.44 14.69
N VAL A 404 21.28 -30.15 14.28
CA VAL A 404 21.33 -29.78 12.85
C VAL A 404 22.78 -29.76 12.37
N ASN A 405 23.18 -30.81 11.66
CA ASN A 405 24.48 -30.92 11.00
C ASN A 405 24.51 -30.03 9.74
N ALA A 406 24.91 -28.77 9.90
CA ALA A 406 25.18 -27.86 8.78
C ALA A 406 26.58 -28.09 8.20
N ALA A 407 26.71 -28.05 6.87
CA ALA A 407 28.01 -28.12 6.23
C ALA A 407 28.85 -26.87 6.59
N ARG A 408 30.06 -27.09 7.12
CA ARG A 408 31.06 -26.02 7.30
C ARG A 408 31.83 -25.82 6.00
N LEU A 409 31.39 -24.86 5.21
CA LEU A 409 32.09 -24.42 4.02
C LEU A 409 33.32 -23.57 4.41
N THR A 410 34.32 -23.54 3.53
CA THR A 410 35.55 -22.74 3.70
C THR A 410 35.30 -21.24 3.65
N PHE A 411 34.20 -20.81 3.03
CA PHE A 411 33.75 -19.42 2.94
C PHE A 411 32.28 -19.31 3.36
N PRO A 412 31.86 -18.21 4.01
CA PRO A 412 30.45 -18.00 4.35
C PRO A 412 29.61 -17.79 3.08
N ILE A 413 28.43 -18.42 3.00
CA ILE A 413 27.45 -18.09 1.95
C ILE A 413 26.77 -16.77 2.30
N GLU A 414 26.77 -15.83 1.37
CA GLU A 414 26.05 -14.55 1.50
C GLU A 414 24.66 -14.63 0.86
N TYR A 415 23.63 -14.46 1.70
CA TYR A 415 22.22 -14.45 1.30
C TYR A 415 21.54 -13.16 1.77
N HIS A 416 21.72 -12.11 0.98
CA HIS A 416 21.14 -10.78 1.22
C HIS A 416 19.91 -10.58 0.34
N VAL A 417 18.73 -10.52 0.96
CA VAL A 417 17.43 -10.26 0.28
C VAL A 417 17.23 -8.74 0.17
N ASP A 418 18.13 -8.11 -0.59
CA ASP A 418 18.30 -6.66 -0.74
C ASP A 418 17.80 -6.11 -2.08
N ARG A 419 17.01 -6.90 -2.81
CA ARG A 419 16.50 -6.61 -4.16
C ARG A 419 15.24 -7.46 -4.40
N PRO A 420 14.44 -7.19 -5.45
CA PRO A 420 13.23 -7.95 -5.73
C PRO A 420 13.41 -9.46 -5.65
N PHE A 421 12.41 -10.14 -5.10
CA PHE A 421 12.42 -11.58 -4.83
C PHE A 421 11.02 -12.18 -4.86
N LEU A 422 10.95 -13.50 -5.05
CA LEU A 422 9.72 -14.26 -4.82
C LEU A 422 9.77 -14.95 -3.45
N LEU A 423 8.60 -15.05 -2.83
CA LEU A 423 8.38 -15.75 -1.57
C LEU A 423 7.30 -16.82 -1.76
N VAL A 424 7.59 -18.04 -1.33
CA VAL A 424 6.64 -19.15 -1.23
C VAL A 424 6.58 -19.61 0.23
N LEU A 425 5.38 -19.66 0.81
CA LEU A 425 5.12 -20.32 2.10
C LEU A 425 4.43 -21.66 1.84
N ARG A 426 5.04 -22.75 2.32
CA ARG A 426 4.60 -24.13 2.10
C ARG A 426 4.29 -24.80 3.45
N ASP A 427 3.23 -25.61 3.50
CA ASP A 427 3.04 -26.57 4.59
C ASP A 427 3.92 -27.80 4.34
N ASP A 428 4.84 -28.10 5.27
CA ASP A 428 5.87 -29.11 5.07
C ASP A 428 5.29 -30.55 5.08
N THR A 429 4.14 -30.74 5.71
CA THR A 429 3.50 -32.08 5.82
C THR A 429 2.77 -32.47 4.54
N THR A 430 2.04 -31.53 3.93
CA THR A 430 1.15 -31.78 2.78
C THR A 430 1.70 -31.25 1.46
N GLY A 431 2.65 -30.31 1.51
CA GLY A 431 3.16 -29.63 0.32
C GLY A 431 2.28 -28.46 -0.15
N THR A 432 1.25 -28.10 0.62
CA THR A 432 0.26 -27.08 0.23
C THR A 432 0.90 -25.69 0.13
N LEU A 433 0.65 -24.99 -0.98
CA LEU A 433 0.96 -23.57 -1.15
C LEU A 433 0.03 -22.71 -0.28
N LEU A 434 0.59 -22.16 0.80
CA LEU A 434 -0.15 -21.33 1.76
C LEU A 434 -0.21 -19.87 1.31
N PHE A 435 0.93 -19.32 0.91
CA PHE A 435 1.07 -17.97 0.35
C PHE A 435 2.13 -17.98 -0.75
N ILE A 436 1.94 -17.11 -1.73
CA ILE A 436 2.95 -16.76 -2.74
C ILE A 436 2.99 -15.25 -2.90
N GLY A 437 4.17 -14.68 -3.09
CA GLY A 437 4.30 -13.26 -3.40
C GLY A 437 5.52 -12.86 -4.21
N LYS A 438 5.35 -11.81 -5.01
CA LYS A 438 6.40 -11.03 -5.68
C LYS A 438 6.60 -9.75 -4.89
N ILE A 439 7.78 -9.56 -4.29
CA ILE A 439 8.09 -8.35 -3.52
C ILE A 439 9.07 -7.52 -4.34
N LEU A 440 8.60 -6.36 -4.83
CA LEU A 440 9.40 -5.37 -5.55
C LEU A 440 9.80 -4.19 -4.65
N ASP A 441 8.98 -3.83 -3.65
CA ASP A 441 9.27 -2.82 -2.64
C ASP A 441 8.72 -3.26 -1.26
N PRO A 442 9.57 -3.63 -0.28
CA PRO A 442 9.11 -4.05 1.05
C PRO A 442 8.35 -2.98 1.85
N ARG A 443 8.31 -1.71 1.38
CA ARG A 443 7.69 -0.58 2.09
C ARG A 443 6.26 -0.28 1.64
N SER A 444 5.85 -0.73 0.45
CA SER A 444 4.63 -0.25 -0.24
C SER A 444 3.37 -0.30 0.64
N ASP A 445 3.30 -1.34 1.47
CA ASP A 445 2.12 -1.68 2.24
C ASP A 445 2.17 -1.11 3.67
N LEU A 446 3.28 -0.48 4.09
CA LEU A 446 3.46 -0.01 5.46
C LEU A 446 2.45 1.08 5.83
N VAL A 447 2.26 2.08 4.96
CA VAL A 447 1.29 3.17 5.18
C VAL A 447 -0.14 2.65 5.10
N SER A 448 -0.45 1.79 4.12
CA SER A 448 -1.77 1.17 3.96
C SER A 448 -2.13 0.26 5.15
N SER A 449 -1.16 -0.51 5.66
CA SER A 449 -1.32 -1.38 6.84
C SER A 449 -1.45 -0.58 8.12
N ALA A 450 -0.70 0.53 8.28
CA ALA A 450 -0.87 1.43 9.42
C ALA A 450 -2.22 2.17 9.36
N TRP A 451 -2.69 2.51 8.16
CA TRP A 451 -3.98 3.16 7.97
C TRP A 451 -5.15 2.30 8.43
N GLU A 452 -5.20 1.01 8.06
CA GLU A 452 -6.32 0.12 8.45
C GLU A 452 -6.53 0.04 9.98
N GLU A 453 -5.46 0.16 10.79
CA GLU A 453 -5.53 0.19 12.26
C GLU A 453 -6.15 1.50 12.81
N MET A 454 -6.14 2.59 12.04
CA MET A 454 -6.64 3.90 12.47
C MET A 454 -8.18 3.93 12.47
N PRO A 455 -8.86 4.50 13.49
CA PRO A 455 -10.33 4.59 13.53
C PRO A 455 -10.96 5.27 12.29
N HIS A 456 -10.21 6.14 11.63
CA HIS A 456 -10.61 6.88 10.43
C HIS A 456 -10.71 6.00 9.16
N SER A 457 -10.05 4.83 9.11
CA SER A 457 -10.08 3.92 7.95
C SER A 457 -11.48 3.39 7.62
N ARG A 458 -12.37 3.39 8.62
CA ARG A 458 -13.79 3.03 8.52
C ARG A 458 -14.61 4.01 7.69
N HIS A 459 -14.17 5.26 7.57
CA HIS A 459 -14.92 6.35 6.92
C HIS A 459 -14.24 6.88 5.66
N TYR A 460 -12.92 6.70 5.56
CA TYR A 460 -12.11 7.18 4.44
C TYR A 460 -11.23 6.06 3.87
N SER A 461 -11.21 5.92 2.54
CA SER A 461 -10.19 5.14 1.83
C SER A 461 -8.94 5.99 1.65
N LEU A 462 -7.77 5.43 1.94
CA LEU A 462 -6.48 6.08 1.73
C LEU A 462 -5.84 5.60 0.42
N ARG A 463 -5.26 6.55 -0.33
CA ARG A 463 -4.34 6.29 -1.43
C ARG A 463 -3.06 7.09 -1.19
N VAL A 464 -1.91 6.42 -1.13
CA VAL A 464 -0.60 7.09 -1.16
C VAL A 464 -0.34 7.54 -2.60
N LEU A 465 -0.11 8.83 -2.81
CA LEU A 465 0.26 9.38 -4.12
C LEU A 465 1.78 9.42 -4.27
N PRO A 466 2.32 9.19 -5.49
CA PRO A 466 3.75 9.23 -5.74
C PRO A 466 4.30 10.65 -5.50
N SER A 467 5.27 10.77 -4.59
CA SER A 467 6.04 12.00 -4.35
C SER A 467 7.49 11.65 -4.04
N ARG A 468 8.42 12.52 -4.47
CA ARG A 468 9.87 12.38 -4.22
C ARG A 468 10.37 13.25 -3.07
N ARG A 469 9.51 14.10 -2.47
CA ARG A 469 9.91 15.13 -1.49
C ARG A 469 9.02 15.20 -0.24
N SER A 470 7.89 14.50 -0.23
CA SER A 470 6.85 14.55 0.81
C SER A 470 6.06 13.24 0.81
N CYS A 471 5.26 12.99 1.84
CA CYS A 471 4.25 11.92 1.79
C CYS A 471 2.90 12.55 1.43
N LYS A 472 2.38 12.22 0.24
CA LYS A 472 1.10 12.71 -0.26
C LYS A 472 0.03 11.63 -0.10
N LEU A 473 -1.07 11.94 0.57
CA LEU A 473 -2.18 11.04 0.84
C LEU A 473 -3.47 11.66 0.30
N ASP A 474 -4.24 10.87 -0.42
CA ASP A 474 -5.62 11.19 -0.81
C ASP A 474 -6.57 10.35 0.04
N LEU A 475 -7.46 11.02 0.78
CA LEU A 475 -8.43 10.42 1.70
C LEU A 475 -9.85 10.63 1.17
N THR A 476 -10.37 9.67 0.41
CA THR A 476 -11.72 9.75 -0.17
C THR A 476 -12.76 9.19 0.80
N SER A 477 -13.81 9.97 1.10
CA SER A 477 -14.96 9.52 1.89
C SER A 477 -15.91 8.63 1.08
N ALA A 478 -16.79 7.91 1.78
CA ALA A 478 -17.91 7.18 1.14
C ALA A 478 -18.90 8.08 0.35
N SER A 479 -18.84 9.40 0.54
CA SER A 479 -19.61 10.39 -0.24
C SER A 479 -18.84 10.96 -1.44
N GLY A 480 -17.68 10.38 -1.79
CA GLY A 480 -16.84 10.83 -2.91
C GLY A 480 -16.06 12.12 -2.67
N ARG A 481 -16.07 12.67 -1.44
CA ARG A 481 -15.26 13.85 -1.11
C ARG A 481 -13.84 13.41 -0.77
N SER A 482 -12.87 13.88 -1.55
CA SER A 482 -11.44 13.69 -1.25
C SER A 482 -10.90 14.79 -0.35
N LEU A 483 -10.16 14.39 0.68
CA LEU A 483 -9.31 15.25 1.50
C LEU A 483 -7.84 14.94 1.15
N PHE A 484 -7.14 15.93 0.62
CA PHE A 484 -5.72 15.81 0.32
C PHE A 484 -4.87 16.18 1.55
N VAL A 485 -3.94 15.31 1.93
CA VAL A 485 -3.01 15.50 3.06
C VAL A 485 -1.59 15.36 2.56
N GLU A 486 -0.79 16.42 2.70
CA GLU A 486 0.64 16.40 2.40
C GLU A 486 1.44 16.52 3.70
N MET A 487 2.15 15.44 4.05
CA MET A 487 3.09 15.43 5.17
C MET A 487 4.46 15.84 4.65
N LEU A 488 4.98 16.94 5.17
CA LEU A 488 6.28 17.51 4.83
C LEU A 488 7.34 17.10 5.85
N PHE A 489 8.58 16.96 5.41
CA PHE A 489 9.70 16.82 6.34
C PHE A 489 10.05 18.19 6.92
N GLY A 490 10.23 18.22 8.24
CA GLY A 490 10.65 19.42 8.96
C GLY A 490 11.72 19.10 10.00
N VAL A 491 12.74 19.94 10.10
CA VAL A 491 13.72 19.93 11.18
C VAL A 491 13.38 21.05 12.15
N GLN A 492 13.16 20.69 13.41
CA GLN A 492 12.85 21.64 14.48
C GLN A 492 14.06 22.54 14.77
N GLN A 493 13.84 23.85 14.87
CA GLN A 493 14.90 24.79 15.23
C GLN A 493 15.09 24.80 16.76
N GLY A 494 16.01 23.97 17.24
CA GLY A 494 16.27 23.79 18.67
C GLY A 494 15.06 23.18 19.38
N ASN A 495 14.56 23.86 20.42
CA ASN A 495 13.34 23.48 21.15
C ASN A 495 12.12 24.38 20.81
N SER A 496 12.18 25.13 19.71
CA SER A 496 11.12 26.07 19.30
C SER A 496 10.07 25.43 18.38
N ASP A 497 8.96 26.13 18.17
CA ASP A 497 7.86 25.77 17.27
C ASP A 497 8.07 26.28 15.83
N VAL A 498 9.30 26.71 15.50
CA VAL A 498 9.74 27.06 14.14
C VAL A 498 10.49 25.87 13.56
N PHE A 499 10.15 25.50 12.32
CA PHE A 499 10.71 24.35 11.63
C PHE A 499 11.30 24.78 10.28
N LEU A 500 12.50 24.29 9.95
CA LEU A 500 12.98 24.31 8.57
C LEU A 500 12.26 23.19 7.82
N SER A 501 11.56 23.51 6.75
CA SER A 501 10.68 22.57 6.03
C SER A 501 11.12 22.33 4.58
N SER A 502 10.77 21.15 4.07
CA SER A 502 10.94 20.77 2.66
C SER A 502 9.93 21.45 1.71
N GLN A 503 9.19 22.47 2.17
CA GLN A 503 8.18 23.17 1.40
C GLN A 503 8.83 24.15 0.41
N ALA A 504 8.28 24.26 -0.80
CA ALA A 504 8.53 25.42 -1.65
C ALA A 504 7.59 26.56 -1.24
N PRO A 505 8.05 27.82 -1.17
CA PRO A 505 7.16 28.96 -1.38
C PRO A 505 6.48 28.81 -2.75
N GLU A 506 5.38 29.51 -3.01
CA GLU A 506 4.60 29.43 -4.27
C GLU A 506 5.36 29.96 -5.51
N ALA A 507 6.66 30.26 -5.38
CA ALA A 507 7.58 30.61 -6.45
C ALA A 507 8.14 29.36 -7.16
N ILE A 508 8.17 29.42 -8.49
CA ILE A 508 8.34 28.27 -9.42
C ILE A 508 9.70 27.55 -9.34
N PHE A 509 10.71 28.09 -8.64
CA PHE A 509 12.02 27.43 -8.45
C PHE A 509 12.68 27.78 -7.10
N THR A 510 12.88 26.77 -6.24
CA THR A 510 13.89 26.78 -5.17
C THR A 510 14.91 25.66 -5.42
N PRO A 511 16.23 25.93 -5.34
CA PRO A 511 17.24 24.88 -5.45
C PRO A 511 17.16 23.93 -4.25
N GLY A 512 17.30 22.63 -4.51
CA GLY A 512 16.93 21.55 -3.57
C GLY A 512 17.75 21.39 -2.29
N THR A 513 18.57 22.38 -1.93
CA THR A 513 19.41 22.42 -0.71
C THR A 513 18.92 23.44 0.32
N MET A 514 18.02 24.36 -0.05
CA MET A 514 17.47 25.38 0.85
C MET A 514 16.12 24.93 1.42
N TRP A 515 16.04 24.73 2.74
CA TRP A 515 14.79 24.47 3.45
C TRP A 515 14.23 25.79 3.99
N ALA A 516 12.95 26.06 3.77
CA ALA A 516 12.31 27.31 4.18
C ALA A 516 11.85 27.23 5.64
N GLU A 517 12.04 28.31 6.42
CA GLU A 517 11.44 28.43 7.75
C GLU A 517 9.91 28.41 7.64
N SER A 518 9.29 27.63 8.51
CA SER A 518 7.85 27.42 8.60
C SER A 518 7.39 27.58 10.05
N SER A 519 6.40 28.44 10.21
CA SER A 519 5.72 28.79 11.46
C SER A 519 4.47 27.93 11.70
N ALA A 520 4.18 26.95 10.83
CA ALA A 520 2.92 26.20 10.84
C ALA A 520 2.63 25.47 12.16
N VAL A 521 3.66 25.02 12.89
CA VAL A 521 3.49 24.38 14.22
C VAL A 521 3.09 25.41 15.28
N ALA A 522 3.72 26.59 15.30
CA ALA A 522 3.32 27.70 16.16
C ALA A 522 1.88 28.17 15.87
N GLU A 523 1.51 28.28 14.60
CA GLU A 523 0.14 28.60 14.18
C GLU A 523 -0.88 27.52 14.62
N ALA A 524 -0.54 26.24 14.48
CA ALA A 524 -1.39 25.14 14.93
C ALA A 524 -1.54 25.10 16.45
N LYS A 525 -0.49 25.43 17.22
CA LYS A 525 -0.58 25.63 18.67
C LYS A 525 -1.49 26.79 19.04
N PHE A 526 -1.42 27.93 18.33
CA PHE A 526 -2.33 29.05 18.55
C PHE A 526 -3.80 28.63 18.37
N PHE A 527 -4.14 27.95 17.26
CA PHE A 527 -5.51 27.43 17.08
C PHE A 527 -5.89 26.37 18.13
N SER A 528 -4.94 25.56 18.60
CA SER A 528 -5.17 24.61 19.70
C SER A 528 -5.46 25.32 21.03
N HIS A 529 -4.76 26.44 21.31
CA HIS A 529 -5.00 27.29 22.47
C HIS A 529 -6.39 27.95 22.41
N VAL A 530 -6.76 28.52 21.25
CA VAL A 530 -8.11 29.07 20.99
C VAL A 530 -9.19 27.98 21.18
N ALA A 531 -8.98 26.78 20.63
CA ALA A 531 -9.95 25.69 20.73
C ALA A 531 -10.21 25.20 22.17
N ARG A 532 -9.22 25.28 23.07
CA ARG A 532 -9.42 24.98 24.52
C ARG A 532 -10.34 25.97 25.23
N GLN A 533 -10.48 27.18 24.70
CA GLN A 533 -11.27 28.26 25.28
C GLN A 533 -12.60 28.50 24.53
N ALA A 534 -12.74 27.95 23.32
CA ALA A 534 -13.90 28.11 22.47
C ALA A 534 -15.14 27.41 23.05
N LEU A 535 -16.29 28.10 23.02
CA LEU A 535 -17.58 27.47 23.30
C LEU A 535 -17.98 26.52 22.15
N PRO A 536 -18.79 25.47 22.40
CA PRO A 536 -19.18 24.49 21.38
C PRO A 536 -19.93 25.07 20.17
N ASP A 537 -20.55 26.24 20.31
CA ASP A 537 -21.25 26.95 19.24
C ASP A 537 -20.36 27.93 18.45
N SER A 538 -19.07 28.03 18.80
CA SER A 538 -18.18 29.04 18.23
C SER A 538 -18.01 28.91 16.72
N VAL A 539 -17.95 30.05 16.03
CA VAL A 539 -18.03 30.14 14.57
C VAL A 539 -16.76 30.66 13.89
N HIS A 540 -15.68 30.93 14.63
CA HIS A 540 -14.42 31.43 14.07
C HIS A 540 -13.87 30.58 12.90
N LEU A 541 -13.89 29.24 13.03
CA LEU A 541 -13.52 28.35 11.93
C LEU A 541 -14.53 28.34 10.77
N LYS A 542 -15.81 28.63 11.02
CA LYS A 542 -16.84 28.72 9.97
C LYS A 542 -16.68 30.01 9.16
N CYS A 543 -16.34 31.13 9.80
CA CYS A 543 -15.97 32.37 9.11
C CYS A 543 -14.76 32.12 8.20
N LEU A 544 -13.70 31.49 8.72
CA LEU A 544 -12.52 31.14 7.93
C LEU A 544 -12.87 30.21 6.75
N GLN A 545 -13.64 29.15 7.00
CA GLN A 545 -14.10 28.23 5.96
C GLN A 545 -14.86 28.95 4.85
N LEU A 546 -15.87 29.75 5.18
CA LEU A 546 -16.71 30.45 4.20
C LEU A 546 -15.94 31.49 3.38
N CYS A 547 -15.00 32.22 3.99
CA CYS A 547 -14.10 33.09 3.24
C CYS A 547 -13.24 32.26 2.28
N THR A 548 -12.61 31.18 2.75
CA THR A 548 -11.71 30.37 1.90
C THR A 548 -12.42 29.59 0.80
N SER A 549 -13.66 29.14 1.00
CA SER A 549 -14.45 28.45 -0.04
C SER A 549 -15.01 29.39 -1.10
N SER A 550 -15.06 30.69 -0.82
CA SER A 550 -15.59 31.71 -1.72
C SER A 550 -14.48 32.40 -2.54
N LEU A 551 -13.22 32.04 -2.34
CA LEU A 551 -12.07 32.56 -3.08
C LEU A 551 -12.00 31.99 -4.50
N VAL A 552 -11.81 32.89 -5.48
CA VAL A 552 -11.56 32.57 -6.89
C VAL A 552 -10.27 33.25 -7.41
N GLY A 553 -9.69 34.15 -6.59
CA GLY A 553 -8.49 34.91 -6.89
C GLY A 553 -7.18 34.13 -6.83
N THR A 554 -6.09 34.78 -7.27
CA THR A 554 -4.71 34.26 -7.17
C THR A 554 -3.79 35.13 -6.31
N VAL A 555 -4.26 36.27 -5.78
CA VAL A 555 -3.44 37.19 -4.97
C VAL A 555 -3.82 37.11 -3.50
N LEU A 556 -5.11 36.99 -3.18
CA LEU A 556 -5.61 36.68 -1.86
C LEU A 556 -5.67 35.16 -1.66
N SER A 557 -4.84 34.61 -0.78
CA SER A 557 -4.77 33.16 -0.53
C SER A 557 -5.47 32.74 0.76
N SER A 558 -5.75 31.45 0.91
CA SER A 558 -6.27 30.91 2.17
C SER A 558 -5.36 31.17 3.39
N TYR A 559 -4.05 31.37 3.15
CA TYR A 559 -3.12 31.80 4.20
C TYR A 559 -3.41 33.24 4.65
N THR A 560 -3.72 34.16 3.72
CA THR A 560 -4.13 35.54 4.03
C THR A 560 -5.31 35.58 5.01
N PHE A 561 -6.39 34.83 4.74
CA PHE A 561 -7.57 34.79 5.62
C PHE A 561 -7.29 34.14 6.96
N LYS A 562 -6.48 33.07 6.98
CA LYS A 562 -6.02 32.47 8.23
C LYS A 562 -5.28 33.50 9.08
N THR A 563 -4.34 34.26 8.51
CA THR A 563 -3.61 35.32 9.23
C THR A 563 -4.54 36.42 9.74
N VAL A 564 -5.51 36.88 8.94
CA VAL A 564 -6.53 37.87 9.38
C VAL A 564 -7.35 37.35 10.56
N VAL A 565 -7.85 36.12 10.48
CA VAL A 565 -8.64 35.50 11.56
C VAL A 565 -7.78 35.28 12.82
N MET A 566 -6.50 34.90 12.68
CA MET A 566 -5.59 34.78 13.81
C MET A 566 -5.35 36.13 14.52
N HIS A 567 -5.13 37.21 13.77
CA HIS A 567 -5.01 38.56 14.36
C HIS A 567 -6.27 38.97 15.12
N LEU A 568 -7.45 38.74 14.55
CA LEU A 568 -8.73 39.06 15.22
C LEU A 568 -8.97 38.18 16.46
N LEU A 569 -8.59 36.90 16.43
CA LEU A 569 -8.63 36.02 17.61
C LEU A 569 -7.60 36.40 18.69
N ASN A 570 -6.55 37.13 18.33
CA ASN A 570 -5.55 37.66 19.27
C ASN A 570 -6.00 38.99 19.91
N THR A 571 -6.90 39.73 19.26
CA THR A 571 -7.45 41.00 19.79
C THR A 571 -8.80 40.85 20.48
N TYR A 572 -9.62 39.85 20.10
CA TYR A 572 -10.95 39.61 20.65
C TYR A 572 -11.03 38.23 21.30
N PRO A 573 -11.58 38.10 22.53
CA PRO A 573 -11.67 36.81 23.20
C PRO A 573 -12.58 35.86 22.41
N VAL A 574 -12.21 34.57 22.36
CA VAL A 574 -12.96 33.55 21.58
C VAL A 574 -14.42 33.38 22.04
N THR A 575 -14.75 33.77 23.27
CA THR A 575 -16.13 33.83 23.78
C THR A 575 -17.02 34.82 23.03
N SER A 576 -16.45 35.84 22.39
CA SER A 576 -17.17 36.77 21.51
C SER A 576 -17.52 36.17 20.13
N TRP A 577 -16.96 35.01 19.78
CA TRP A 577 -17.14 34.34 18.49
C TRP A 577 -18.32 33.34 18.49
N SER A 578 -19.48 33.74 19.03
CA SER A 578 -20.67 32.89 19.13
C SER A 578 -21.56 32.93 17.86
N ARG A 579 -22.45 31.93 17.72
CA ARG A 579 -23.34 31.84 16.54
C ARG A 579 -24.31 33.01 16.39
N ALA A 580 -24.71 33.63 17.50
CA ALA A 580 -25.69 34.73 17.51
C ALA A 580 -25.20 36.01 16.82
N VAL A 581 -23.88 36.17 16.68
CA VAL A 581 -23.21 37.34 16.10
C VAL A 581 -22.29 36.98 14.93
N PHE A 582 -22.54 35.82 14.30
CA PHE A 582 -21.77 35.29 13.16
C PHE A 582 -21.59 36.30 12.00
N THR A 583 -22.67 36.96 11.57
CA THR A 583 -22.62 37.96 10.49
C THR A 583 -21.78 39.18 10.86
N ILE A 584 -21.75 39.58 12.13
CA ILE A 584 -20.91 40.69 12.61
C ILE A 584 -19.43 40.29 12.54
N GLN A 585 -19.07 39.09 13.02
CA GLN A 585 -17.68 38.63 12.98
C GLN A 585 -17.18 38.41 11.54
N LEU A 586 -18.05 37.94 10.63
CA LEU A 586 -17.72 37.82 9.21
C LEU A 586 -17.49 39.22 8.59
N GLN A 587 -18.29 40.21 8.98
CA GLN A 587 -18.06 41.60 8.60
C GLN A 587 -16.75 42.16 9.19
N ASP A 588 -16.41 41.84 10.44
CA ASP A 588 -15.15 42.26 11.08
C ASP A 588 -13.92 41.69 10.34
N VAL A 589 -13.99 40.42 9.90
CA VAL A 589 -12.96 39.80 9.04
C VAL A 589 -12.78 40.57 7.73
N MET A 590 -13.89 40.94 7.06
CA MET A 590 -13.84 41.70 5.81
C MET A 590 -13.36 43.15 6.01
N CYS A 591 -13.79 43.82 7.09
CA CYS A 591 -13.34 45.16 7.46
C CYS A 591 -11.84 45.21 7.80
N TYR A 592 -11.34 44.20 8.52
CA TYR A 592 -9.91 44.09 8.83
C TYR A 592 -9.09 43.85 7.56
N LEU A 593 -9.48 42.90 6.70
CA LEU A 593 -8.81 42.65 5.43
C LEU A 593 -8.81 43.88 4.52
N ARG A 594 -9.92 44.61 4.44
CA ARG A 594 -10.01 45.88 3.72
C ARG A 594 -9.00 46.90 4.24
N SER A 595 -8.91 47.04 5.57
CA SER A 595 -7.96 47.96 6.21
C SER A 595 -6.50 47.59 5.89
N CYS A 596 -6.18 46.29 5.87
CA CYS A 596 -4.88 45.79 5.45
C CYS A 596 -4.57 46.05 3.97
N LEU A 597 -5.58 45.95 3.08
CA LEU A 597 -5.43 46.29 1.67
C LEU A 597 -5.23 47.79 1.45
N GLU A 598 -6.05 48.64 2.06
CA GLU A 598 -5.91 50.10 2.02
C GLU A 598 -4.54 50.57 2.54
N ALA A 599 -4.02 49.93 3.60
CA ALA A 599 -2.66 50.17 4.13
C ALA A 599 -1.54 49.46 3.36
N LYS A 600 -1.85 48.59 2.38
CA LYS A 600 -0.93 47.65 1.71
C LYS A 600 -0.06 46.84 2.68
N ARG A 601 -0.61 46.53 3.86
CA ARG A 601 0.12 45.91 4.97
C ARG A 601 -0.74 44.90 5.72
N LEU A 602 -0.29 43.64 5.67
CA LEU A 602 -0.76 42.56 6.54
C LEU A 602 0.47 41.94 7.19
N ASN A 603 0.64 42.13 8.49
CA ASN A 603 1.78 41.57 9.21
C ASN A 603 1.61 40.04 9.36
N HIS A 604 2.69 39.28 9.20
CA HIS A 604 2.73 37.86 9.52
C HIS A 604 2.40 37.65 11.02
N PHE A 605 1.58 36.65 11.35
CA PHE A 605 1.05 36.48 12.71
C PHE A 605 2.10 36.14 13.78
N ILE A 606 3.11 35.32 13.46
CA ILE A 606 4.11 34.82 14.42
C ILE A 606 5.35 35.72 14.61
N PHE A 607 5.90 36.31 13.55
CA PHE A 607 7.14 37.11 13.65
C PHE A 607 6.86 38.48 14.29
N GLY A 608 7.59 38.84 15.35
CA GLY A 608 7.43 40.10 16.06
C GLY A 608 6.11 40.24 16.86
N ASN A 609 5.38 39.15 17.11
CA ASN A 609 4.15 39.18 17.89
C ASN A 609 4.44 38.83 19.36
N GLU A 610 4.42 39.85 20.22
CA GLU A 610 4.67 39.72 21.67
C GLU A 610 3.46 39.18 22.45
N CYS A 611 2.27 39.13 21.84
CA CYS A 611 1.02 38.73 22.48
C CYS A 611 0.65 37.26 22.24
N LEU A 612 1.62 36.39 21.96
CA LEU A 612 1.38 34.96 21.75
C LEU A 612 1.27 34.20 23.08
N PRO A 613 0.45 33.13 23.15
CA PRO A 613 0.41 32.23 24.30
C PRO A 613 1.77 31.65 24.71
N GLU A 614 1.99 31.52 26.03
CA GLU A 614 3.25 31.00 26.61
C GLU A 614 3.58 29.56 26.17
N ASP A 615 2.60 28.76 25.72
CA ASP A 615 2.82 27.42 25.19
C ASP A 615 3.40 27.39 23.76
N ILE A 616 3.58 28.56 23.13
CA ILE A 616 4.25 28.76 21.84
C ILE A 616 5.68 29.26 22.06
N ILE A 617 6.66 28.39 21.84
CA ILE A 617 8.07 28.66 22.05
C ILE A 617 8.68 29.14 20.74
N LEU A 618 9.15 30.38 20.68
CA LEU A 618 9.80 30.95 19.49
C LEU A 618 11.29 31.23 19.72
N PRO A 619 12.12 31.19 18.66
CA PRO A 619 13.49 31.70 18.72
C PRO A 619 13.52 33.18 19.12
N ARG A 620 14.53 33.58 19.90
CA ARG A 620 14.72 35.00 20.29
C ARG A 620 14.82 35.96 19.11
N ALA A 621 15.33 35.48 17.96
CA ALA A 621 15.38 36.26 16.72
C ALA A 621 13.97 36.50 16.16
N THR A 622 13.13 35.47 16.09
CA THR A 622 11.72 35.54 15.65
C THR A 622 10.86 36.46 16.54
N GLN A 623 11.09 36.43 17.86
CA GLN A 623 10.40 37.31 18.82
C GLN A 623 10.77 38.79 18.64
N ARG A 624 12.03 39.08 18.29
CA ARG A 624 12.57 40.44 18.14
C ARG A 624 12.57 40.94 16.68
N ALA A 625 12.09 40.13 15.75
CA ALA A 625 12.01 40.50 14.34
C ALA A 625 10.94 41.58 14.14
N GLU A 626 11.13 42.48 13.18
CA GLU A 626 10.04 43.33 12.73
C GLU A 626 8.94 42.45 12.07
N PRO A 627 7.65 42.72 12.30
CA PRO A 627 6.57 41.93 11.70
C PRO A 627 6.61 41.99 10.16
N LEU A 628 6.89 40.83 9.56
CA LEU A 628 7.02 40.66 8.11
C LEU A 628 5.72 41.04 7.39
N ASN A 629 5.79 41.93 6.40
CA ASN A 629 4.62 42.31 5.60
C ASN A 629 4.31 41.25 4.53
N LEU A 630 3.22 40.50 4.68
CA LEU A 630 2.72 39.56 3.69
C LEU A 630 2.21 40.24 2.41
N PHE A 631 1.83 41.52 2.49
CA PHE A 631 1.40 42.34 1.35
C PHE A 631 2.54 43.15 0.72
N GLN A 632 3.80 42.78 0.95
CA GLN A 632 4.97 43.45 0.38
C GLN A 632 4.94 43.52 -1.16
N CYS A 633 4.40 42.49 -1.82
CA CYS A 633 4.17 42.51 -3.26
C CYS A 633 3.21 43.62 -3.70
N LEU A 634 2.15 43.90 -2.94
CA LEU A 634 1.15 44.94 -3.26
C LEU A 634 1.70 46.37 -3.09
N VAL A 635 2.78 46.52 -2.31
CA VAL A 635 3.55 47.77 -2.20
C VAL A 635 4.40 47.99 -3.45
N GLN A 636 4.97 46.92 -4.01
CA GLN A 636 5.92 46.96 -5.12
C GLN A 636 5.27 46.90 -6.51
N ASP A 637 4.12 46.23 -6.62
CA ASP A 637 3.40 45.97 -7.87
C ASP A 637 1.98 46.59 -7.84
N PRO A 638 1.74 47.66 -8.63
CA PRO A 638 0.42 48.26 -8.79
C PRO A 638 -0.63 47.36 -9.43
N GLU A 639 -0.24 46.44 -10.32
CA GLU A 639 -1.17 45.52 -11.01
C GLU A 639 -1.63 44.42 -10.05
N ALA A 640 -0.72 43.84 -9.27
CA ALA A 640 -1.08 42.91 -8.19
C ALA A 640 -1.99 43.58 -7.15
N TYR A 641 -1.77 44.85 -6.83
CA TYR A 641 -2.65 45.61 -5.94
C TYR A 641 -4.05 45.83 -6.52
N ALA A 642 -4.15 46.26 -7.78
CA ALA A 642 -5.44 46.42 -8.45
C ALA A 642 -6.21 45.09 -8.52
N LYS A 643 -5.50 43.98 -8.80
CA LYS A 643 -6.06 42.63 -8.79
C LYS A 643 -6.55 42.20 -7.41
N ALA A 644 -5.77 42.44 -6.35
CA ALA A 644 -6.19 42.13 -4.97
C ALA A 644 -7.45 42.89 -4.54
N LEU A 645 -7.63 44.14 -4.99
CA LEU A 645 -8.86 44.90 -4.75
C LEU A 645 -10.07 44.32 -5.50
N GLY A 646 -9.88 43.86 -6.74
CA GLY A 646 -10.93 43.16 -7.51
C GLY A 646 -11.33 41.83 -6.86
N GLU A 647 -10.34 41.03 -6.44
CA GLU A 647 -10.58 39.76 -5.72
C GLU A 647 -11.31 39.99 -4.38
N PHE A 648 -11.02 41.08 -3.67
CA PHE A 648 -11.73 41.47 -2.45
C PHE A 648 -13.19 41.86 -2.73
N GLN A 649 -13.46 42.61 -3.81
CA GLN A 649 -14.82 42.99 -4.21
C GLN A 649 -15.65 41.77 -4.61
N GLU A 650 -15.11 40.88 -5.45
CA GLU A 650 -15.80 39.64 -5.85
C GLU A 650 -16.13 38.76 -4.63
N LEU A 651 -15.20 38.65 -3.68
CA LEU A 651 -15.45 37.93 -2.42
C LEU A 651 -16.58 38.59 -1.59
N GLN A 652 -16.59 39.92 -1.49
CA GLN A 652 -17.61 40.66 -0.75
C GLN A 652 -19.00 40.46 -1.38
N ASP A 653 -19.10 40.50 -2.69
CA ASP A 653 -20.36 40.26 -3.42
C ASP A 653 -20.84 38.81 -3.25
N ARG A 654 -19.94 37.82 -3.37
CA ARG A 654 -20.25 36.39 -3.14
C ARG A 654 -20.75 36.12 -1.72
N LEU A 655 -20.05 36.63 -0.70
CA LEU A 655 -20.46 36.45 0.70
C LEU A 655 -21.80 37.15 0.98
N THR A 656 -22.04 38.32 0.38
CA THR A 656 -23.31 39.03 0.48
C THR A 656 -24.44 38.24 -0.20
N GLY A 657 -24.19 37.66 -1.38
CA GLY A 657 -25.12 36.77 -2.07
C GLY A 657 -25.50 35.55 -1.23
N LEU A 658 -24.51 34.83 -0.67
CA LEU A 658 -24.74 33.67 0.20
C LEU A 658 -25.55 34.02 1.45
N LEU A 659 -25.30 35.18 2.07
CA LEU A 659 -26.03 35.64 3.26
C LEU A 659 -27.48 36.09 2.97
N LEU A 660 -27.77 36.56 1.75
CA LEU A 660 -29.10 37.05 1.36
C LEU A 660 -29.98 36.00 0.68
N PHE A 661 -29.39 35.07 -0.08
CA PHE A 661 -30.13 34.14 -0.94
C PHE A 661 -29.99 32.66 -0.55
N GLY A 662 -28.96 32.28 0.21
CA GLY A 662 -28.91 30.99 0.92
C GLY A 662 -28.68 29.74 0.07
N ASP A 663 -27.85 29.83 -0.97
CA ASP A 663 -27.35 28.69 -1.76
C ASP A 663 -26.32 27.81 -1.00
#